data_AF-Q9YB89-F1
#
_entry.id   AF-Q9YB89-F1
#
_cell.length_a   1.000
_cell.length_b   1.000
_cell.length_c   1.000
_cell.angle_alpha   90.00
_cell.angle_beta   90.00
_cell.angle_gamma   90.00
#
_symmetry.space_group_name_H-M   'P 1'
#
loop_
_entity.id
_entity.type
_entity.pdbx_description
1 polymer ?
#
loop_
_entity_poly.entity_id
_entity_poly.type
_entity_poly.pdbx_seq_one_letter_code
_entity_poly.pdbx_strand_id
1 'polypeptide(L)'
;MSVSVLRLVGVALVFAILLPTVAPAVAVAQENRGANVDLSVSPYIALEVLSINFKLVLERHAWLLQMLSEDEREIVEEIASLEDVRSLSPSEAERLAELGMAINEKIGLLIAERIDDEAVKQVKTREVLARASLVLEKLGKDKGDPILLDLAKALREAARGDPGKAVDILVAVEAAVESAGAIEVAAVGSTQAVGVERAIEILGEVASKLETLKAEIEAEDGGEVEAALDSALSGILLARSILESVAASTSTLGDHGSGVGKAVVQKIMEARLQKLEAIYQEVGAKIEAIKGEYGAELDQNPEAQKLLEEAEEALAKARERLDRAYILLQEGAKVGEVMREIARAQGYLSKAQALASAAEVILLSGPTTETGTAVETATETTITTITTTTTREAEETEAAEVLAELTEVEIEIGELMEELETLQQKAASANQGEVQEILDEAGALIDRASSLLAEARSLLDEGRIAEAKEKIAQAEAALEKADSKLDTAEAILEVVEEYAERAREAIEEAEEALAKAEAKLQLAAQLSGSEAVEEALNRLEEAKEKLEAAKEAYSNGRYGEAIVLAEEAASIAEEAKELAEKAIEAAQEAVSEVLNQVEELLDRVKDLQEEIEDIAEKAREAGVLTEEIQAAIDEVLGKLDQARSLLEEADSLAKEGDIDGARQKLGEARDVIEEAVSMVRDIRSMVEQAIGDLIDELRRLIEELREKAAELNTEAAMLEAKARRMGDREALRLIEEARSNIEEAIEKLQDATDKLGDGKLGEAREAIGQAEDLLNEAEMKLEEARQRLGE
;
A
#
# COMPACT_ATOMS: atom_id res chain seq x y z
N MET A 1 -4.16 14.78 -31.53
CA MET A 1 -5.35 13.92 -31.38
C MET A 1 -6.59 14.80 -31.29
N SER A 2 -7.66 14.52 -32.03
CA SER A 2 -8.93 15.23 -31.90
C SER A 2 -9.68 14.74 -30.64
N VAL A 3 -10.48 15.61 -30.01
CA VAL A 3 -11.28 15.32 -28.81
C VAL A 3 -12.16 14.07 -28.96
N SER A 4 -12.50 13.69 -30.20
CA SER A 4 -13.25 12.49 -30.55
C SER A 4 -12.51 11.18 -30.24
N VAL A 5 -11.17 11.15 -30.31
CA VAL A 5 -10.36 9.95 -30.05
C VAL A 5 -10.23 9.69 -28.55
N LEU A 6 -10.06 10.74 -27.74
CA LEU A 6 -10.04 10.64 -26.27
C LEU A 6 -11.37 10.16 -25.69
N ARG A 7 -12.50 10.54 -26.31
CA ARG A 7 -13.83 10.06 -25.92
C ARG A 7 -14.05 8.59 -26.27
N LEU A 8 -13.44 8.10 -27.34
CA LEU A 8 -13.51 6.68 -27.73
C LEU A 8 -12.72 5.79 -26.75
N VAL A 9 -11.54 6.25 -26.31
CA VAL A 9 -10.68 5.52 -25.35
C VAL A 9 -11.29 5.46 -23.95
N GLY A 10 -11.95 6.53 -23.49
CA GLY A 10 -12.68 6.51 -22.21
C GLY A 10 -13.86 5.54 -22.18
N VAL A 11 -14.50 5.29 -23.32
CA VAL A 11 -15.62 4.34 -23.46
C VAL A 11 -15.14 2.90 -23.57
N ALA A 12 -14.03 2.67 -24.27
CA ALA A 12 -13.36 1.37 -24.28
C ALA A 12 -12.89 0.95 -22.88
N LEU A 13 -12.49 1.90 -22.02
CA LEU A 13 -12.11 1.63 -20.63
C LEU A 13 -13.33 1.21 -19.77
N VAL A 14 -14.48 1.85 -19.95
CA VAL A 14 -15.72 1.52 -19.22
C VAL A 14 -16.25 0.15 -19.64
N PHE A 15 -16.23 -0.16 -20.94
CA PHE A 15 -16.61 -1.49 -21.45
C PHE A 15 -15.59 -2.58 -21.07
N ALA A 16 -14.28 -2.28 -21.09
CA ALA A 16 -13.24 -3.23 -20.69
C ALA A 16 -13.14 -3.45 -19.17
N ILE A 17 -13.73 -2.59 -18.34
CA ILE A 17 -13.82 -2.78 -16.88
C ILE A 17 -15.12 -3.50 -16.49
N LEU A 18 -16.23 -3.28 -17.21
CA LEU A 18 -17.52 -3.89 -16.90
C LEU A 18 -17.76 -5.26 -17.57
N LEU A 19 -17.15 -5.56 -18.72
CA LEU A 19 -17.22 -6.90 -19.33
C LEU A 19 -16.54 -8.01 -18.49
N PRO A 20 -15.32 -7.82 -17.96
CA PRO A 20 -14.62 -8.85 -17.20
C PRO A 20 -15.06 -8.94 -15.73
N THR A 21 -16.01 -8.15 -15.24
CA THR A 21 -16.58 -8.38 -13.89
C THR A 21 -17.76 -9.35 -13.93
N VAL A 22 -18.43 -9.51 -15.07
CA VAL A 22 -19.59 -10.40 -15.22
C VAL A 22 -19.19 -11.73 -15.85
N ALA A 23 -18.28 -11.73 -16.83
CA ALA A 23 -17.87 -12.95 -17.54
C ALA A 23 -17.12 -14.00 -16.69
N PRO A 24 -16.18 -13.65 -15.78
CA PRO A 24 -15.50 -14.64 -14.93
C PRO A 24 -16.40 -15.19 -13.82
N ALA A 25 -17.36 -14.41 -13.32
CA ALA A 25 -18.34 -14.90 -12.36
C ALA A 25 -19.22 -16.02 -12.96
N VAL A 26 -19.51 -15.93 -14.27
CA VAL A 26 -20.24 -16.95 -15.03
C VAL A 26 -19.32 -18.12 -15.46
N ALA A 27 -18.07 -17.84 -15.85
CA ALA A 27 -17.11 -18.87 -16.28
C ALA A 27 -16.58 -19.74 -15.11
N VAL A 28 -16.28 -19.14 -13.96
CA VAL A 28 -15.85 -19.87 -12.72
C VAL A 28 -17.00 -20.72 -12.16
N ALA A 29 -18.25 -20.33 -12.39
CA ALA A 29 -19.44 -21.12 -12.04
C ALA A 29 -19.68 -22.31 -13.00
N GLN A 30 -19.24 -22.23 -14.26
CA GLN A 30 -19.37 -23.33 -15.23
C GLN A 30 -18.25 -24.37 -15.16
N GLU A 31 -17.05 -23.99 -14.71
CA GLU A 31 -15.88 -24.88 -14.67
C GLU A 31 -15.87 -25.78 -13.42
N ASN A 32 -16.55 -25.39 -12.33
CA ASN A 32 -16.74 -26.20 -11.12
C ASN A 32 -17.96 -27.14 -11.19
N ARG A 33 -18.02 -28.01 -12.20
CA ARG A 33 -19.04 -29.07 -12.29
C ARG A 33 -18.71 -30.25 -11.37
N GLY A 34 -19.13 -30.12 -10.11
CA GLY A 34 -19.08 -31.22 -9.12
C GLY A 34 -20.06 -31.13 -7.95
N ALA A 35 -20.79 -30.02 -7.76
CA ALA A 35 -21.76 -29.90 -6.68
C ALA A 35 -23.00 -29.12 -7.14
N ASN A 36 -24.16 -29.67 -6.78
CA ASN A 36 -25.49 -29.20 -7.13
C ASN A 36 -25.86 -27.96 -6.29
N VAL A 37 -25.34 -26.78 -6.67
CA VAL A 37 -25.79 -25.49 -6.14
C VAL A 37 -26.33 -24.68 -7.32
N ASP A 38 -27.63 -24.42 -7.29
CA ASP A 38 -28.36 -23.62 -8.28
C ASP A 38 -28.06 -22.13 -8.01
N LEU A 39 -27.04 -21.59 -8.68
CA LEU A 39 -26.72 -20.16 -8.69
C LEU A 39 -27.06 -19.59 -10.08
N SER A 40 -28.34 -19.66 -10.45
CA SER A 40 -28.87 -18.81 -11.51
C SER A 40 -28.74 -17.34 -11.06
N VAL A 41 -27.87 -16.59 -11.73
CA VAL A 41 -27.88 -15.11 -11.59
C VAL A 41 -29.28 -14.68 -11.97
N SER A 42 -30.00 -14.08 -11.01
CA SER A 42 -31.37 -13.62 -11.19
C SER A 42 -31.46 -12.80 -12.49
N PRO A 43 -32.34 -13.15 -13.44
CA PRO A 43 -32.48 -12.44 -14.71
C PRO A 43 -32.70 -10.92 -14.54
N TYR A 44 -33.29 -10.53 -13.41
CA TYR A 44 -33.50 -9.14 -13.01
C TYR A 44 -32.19 -8.37 -12.78
N ILE A 45 -31.16 -9.00 -12.18
CA ILE A 45 -29.85 -8.36 -11.95
C ILE A 45 -29.13 -8.15 -13.29
N ALA A 46 -29.18 -9.14 -14.19
CA ALA A 46 -28.59 -9.02 -15.51
C ALA A 46 -29.25 -7.87 -16.31
N LEU A 47 -30.57 -7.75 -16.21
CA LEU A 47 -31.33 -6.70 -16.88
C LEU A 47 -31.12 -5.30 -16.28
N GLU A 48 -30.92 -5.15 -14.97
CA GLU A 48 -30.55 -3.86 -14.36
C GLU A 48 -29.23 -3.33 -14.94
N VAL A 49 -28.22 -4.20 -15.04
CA VAL A 49 -26.91 -3.85 -15.62
C VAL A 49 -27.02 -3.56 -17.12
N LEU A 50 -27.77 -4.38 -17.87
CA LEU A 50 -27.98 -4.19 -19.31
C LEU A 50 -28.76 -2.90 -19.61
N SER A 51 -29.76 -2.55 -18.80
CA SER A 51 -30.55 -1.32 -18.96
C SER A 51 -29.66 -0.07 -18.85
N ILE A 52 -28.75 -0.03 -17.86
CA ILE A 52 -27.79 1.07 -17.70
C ILE A 52 -26.84 1.15 -18.90
N ASN A 53 -26.30 0.01 -19.34
CA ASN A 53 -25.38 -0.04 -20.47
C ASN A 53 -26.05 0.41 -21.78
N PHE A 54 -27.28 -0.04 -22.04
CA PHE A 54 -28.02 0.30 -23.25
C PHE A 54 -28.51 1.75 -23.27
N LYS A 55 -28.90 2.34 -22.12
CA LYS A 55 -29.13 3.79 -22.01
C LYS A 55 -27.90 4.59 -22.44
N LEU A 56 -26.71 4.16 -22.01
CA LEU A 56 -25.46 4.81 -22.37
C LEU A 56 -25.13 4.67 -23.87
N VAL A 57 -25.39 3.50 -24.46
CA VAL A 57 -25.23 3.26 -25.90
C VAL A 57 -26.17 4.15 -26.72
N LEU A 58 -27.44 4.29 -26.30
CA LEU A 58 -28.44 5.15 -26.94
C LEU A 58 -28.06 6.63 -26.90
N GLU A 59 -27.61 7.12 -25.74
CA GLU A 59 -27.28 8.53 -25.55
C GLU A 59 -25.98 8.95 -26.26
N ARG A 60 -24.94 8.11 -26.21
CA ARG A 60 -23.58 8.54 -26.57
C ARG A 60 -23.04 7.89 -27.83
N HIS A 61 -23.65 6.80 -28.28
CA HIS A 61 -23.11 5.96 -29.35
C HIS A 61 -24.16 5.52 -30.38
N ALA A 62 -25.01 6.46 -30.80
CA ALA A 62 -26.05 6.24 -31.82
C ALA A 62 -25.55 5.60 -33.14
N TRP A 63 -24.24 5.65 -33.43
CA TRP A 63 -23.66 4.97 -34.58
C TRP A 63 -23.60 3.44 -34.42
N LEU A 64 -23.45 2.92 -33.20
CA LEU A 64 -23.46 1.47 -32.92
C LEU A 64 -24.83 0.86 -33.22
N LEU A 65 -25.89 1.61 -32.93
CA LEU A 65 -27.27 1.23 -33.24
C LEU A 65 -27.51 1.10 -34.76
N GLN A 66 -26.72 1.77 -35.60
CA GLN A 66 -26.83 1.64 -37.06
C GLN A 66 -26.20 0.35 -37.60
N MET A 67 -25.45 -0.36 -36.77
CA MET A 67 -24.79 -1.63 -37.11
C MET A 67 -25.52 -2.85 -36.55
N LEU A 68 -26.51 -2.65 -35.68
CA LEU A 68 -27.43 -3.68 -35.20
C LEU A 68 -28.56 -3.90 -36.23
N SER A 69 -29.14 -5.11 -36.24
CA SER A 69 -30.39 -5.35 -36.98
C SER A 69 -31.55 -4.56 -36.36
N GLU A 70 -32.66 -4.45 -37.10
CA GLU A 70 -33.87 -3.75 -36.60
C GLU A 70 -34.40 -4.43 -35.32
N ASP A 71 -34.49 -5.76 -35.32
CA ASP A 71 -34.89 -6.57 -34.15
C ASP A 71 -33.95 -6.38 -32.94
N GLU A 72 -32.62 -6.32 -33.17
CA GLU A 72 -31.63 -6.11 -32.11
C GLU A 72 -31.73 -4.69 -31.52
N ARG A 73 -32.03 -3.69 -32.36
CA ARG A 73 -32.24 -2.32 -31.90
C ARG A 73 -33.49 -2.22 -31.04
N GLU A 74 -34.59 -2.88 -31.45
CA GLU A 74 -35.84 -2.89 -30.69
C GLU A 74 -35.62 -3.46 -29.28
N ILE A 75 -34.84 -4.55 -29.16
CA ILE A 75 -34.49 -5.14 -27.86
C ILE A 75 -33.63 -4.21 -27.00
N VAL A 76 -32.67 -3.48 -27.60
CA VAL A 76 -31.84 -2.50 -26.88
C VAL A 76 -32.69 -1.36 -26.34
N GLU A 77 -33.62 -0.84 -27.15
CA GLU A 77 -34.56 0.21 -26.76
C GLU A 77 -35.54 -0.27 -25.69
N GLU A 78 -36.06 -1.50 -25.83
CA GLU A 78 -36.95 -2.14 -24.86
C GLU A 78 -36.27 -2.27 -23.48
N ILE A 79 -35.08 -2.86 -23.41
CA ILE A 79 -34.33 -3.04 -22.16
C ILE A 79 -33.88 -1.69 -21.56
N ALA A 80 -33.49 -0.72 -22.40
CA ALA A 80 -33.15 0.63 -21.95
C ALA A 80 -34.36 1.43 -21.46
N SER A 81 -35.58 1.08 -21.87
CA SER A 81 -36.81 1.77 -21.44
C SER A 81 -37.37 1.26 -20.12
N LEU A 82 -36.86 0.15 -19.57
CA LEU A 82 -37.30 -0.40 -18.30
C LEU A 82 -36.97 0.58 -17.16
N GLU A 83 -38.00 1.09 -16.48
CA GLU A 83 -37.89 1.90 -15.26
C GLU A 83 -37.77 1.02 -14.01
N ASP A 84 -38.52 -0.09 -13.97
CA ASP A 84 -38.43 -1.13 -12.94
C ASP A 84 -38.41 -2.50 -13.61
N VAL A 85 -37.29 -3.20 -13.48
CA VAL A 85 -37.09 -4.52 -14.10
C VAL A 85 -37.97 -5.59 -13.45
N ARG A 86 -38.41 -5.36 -12.21
CA ARG A 86 -39.24 -6.29 -11.43
C ARG A 86 -40.71 -6.30 -11.88
N SER A 87 -41.12 -5.38 -12.75
CA SER A 87 -42.45 -5.39 -13.34
C SER A 87 -42.62 -6.47 -14.42
N LEU A 88 -41.53 -7.08 -14.89
CA LEU A 88 -41.56 -8.15 -15.88
C LEU A 88 -41.92 -9.49 -15.25
N SER A 89 -42.62 -10.35 -16.00
CA SER A 89 -42.77 -11.74 -15.57
C SER A 89 -41.42 -12.47 -15.58
N PRO A 90 -41.20 -13.51 -14.75
CA PRO A 90 -39.93 -14.24 -14.72
C PRO A 90 -39.48 -14.76 -16.08
N SER A 91 -40.41 -15.25 -16.90
CA SER A 91 -40.14 -15.73 -18.26
C SER A 91 -39.76 -14.63 -19.24
N GLU A 92 -40.31 -13.42 -19.07
CA GLU A 92 -39.94 -12.26 -19.89
C GLU A 92 -38.58 -11.70 -19.47
N ALA A 93 -38.32 -11.64 -18.15
CA ALA A 93 -37.04 -11.23 -17.62
C ALA A 93 -35.91 -12.15 -18.09
N GLU A 94 -36.12 -13.47 -18.07
CA GLU A 94 -35.16 -14.46 -18.57
C GLU A 94 -34.89 -14.29 -20.07
N ARG A 95 -35.95 -14.17 -20.88
CA ARG A 95 -35.83 -13.96 -22.33
C ARG A 95 -35.08 -12.67 -22.68
N LEU A 96 -35.41 -11.56 -22.02
CA LEU A 96 -34.78 -10.26 -22.29
C LEU A 96 -33.33 -10.24 -21.80
N ALA A 97 -33.02 -10.90 -20.67
CA ALA A 97 -31.65 -11.02 -20.19
C ALA A 97 -30.77 -11.78 -21.20
N GLU A 98 -31.23 -12.92 -21.72
CA GLU A 98 -30.49 -13.71 -22.71
C GLU A 98 -30.23 -12.92 -24.01
N LEU A 99 -31.26 -12.28 -24.55
CA LEU A 99 -31.15 -11.48 -25.78
C LEU A 99 -30.26 -10.24 -25.56
N GLY A 100 -30.42 -9.56 -24.43
CA GLY A 100 -29.62 -8.38 -24.09
C GLY A 100 -28.14 -8.71 -23.91
N MET A 101 -27.79 -9.85 -23.29
CA MET A 101 -26.39 -10.29 -23.18
C MET A 101 -25.75 -10.56 -24.54
N ALA A 102 -26.45 -11.25 -25.44
CA ALA A 102 -25.96 -11.55 -26.79
C ALA A 102 -25.73 -10.27 -27.61
N ILE A 103 -26.63 -9.29 -27.50
CA ILE A 103 -26.49 -8.00 -28.19
C ILE A 103 -25.33 -7.19 -27.59
N ASN A 104 -25.16 -7.21 -26.27
CA ASN A 104 -24.07 -6.51 -25.59
C ASN A 104 -22.69 -7.08 -25.99
N GLU A 105 -22.57 -8.39 -26.15
CA GLU A 105 -21.37 -9.05 -26.67
C GLU A 105 -21.07 -8.60 -28.12
N LYS A 106 -22.09 -8.58 -28.98
CA LYS A 106 -21.96 -8.12 -30.37
C LYS A 106 -21.54 -6.65 -30.46
N ILE A 107 -22.08 -5.79 -29.60
CA ILE A 107 -21.65 -4.38 -29.48
C ILE A 107 -20.16 -4.32 -29.10
N GLY A 108 -19.71 -5.15 -28.16
CA GLY A 108 -18.31 -5.26 -27.78
C GLY A 108 -17.40 -5.61 -28.96
N LEU A 109 -17.82 -6.55 -29.81
CA LEU A 109 -17.09 -6.92 -31.03
C LEU A 109 -17.05 -5.79 -32.06
N LEU A 110 -18.16 -5.07 -32.27
CA LEU A 110 -18.22 -3.92 -33.19
C LEU A 110 -17.35 -2.75 -32.73
N ILE A 111 -17.22 -2.55 -31.42
CA ILE A 111 -16.29 -1.57 -30.84
C ILE A 111 -14.84 -2.02 -31.08
N ALA A 112 -14.54 -3.30 -30.87
CA ALA A 112 -13.21 -3.86 -31.12
C ALA A 112 -12.80 -3.76 -32.60
N GLU A 113 -13.70 -4.03 -33.56
CA GLU A 113 -13.41 -3.94 -35.00
C GLU A 113 -13.16 -2.51 -35.50
N ARG A 114 -13.66 -1.47 -34.81
CA ARG A 114 -13.57 -0.07 -35.28
C ARG A 114 -12.44 0.72 -34.64
N ILE A 115 -11.80 0.16 -33.62
CA ILE A 115 -10.62 0.73 -33.00
C ILE A 115 -9.41 0.30 -33.85
N ASP A 116 -8.86 1.24 -34.61
CA ASP A 116 -7.68 1.01 -35.47
C ASP A 116 -6.51 0.55 -34.59
N ASP A 117 -6.12 -0.72 -34.74
CA ASP A 117 -5.10 -1.40 -33.91
C ASP A 117 -3.79 -0.62 -33.87
N GLU A 118 -3.46 0.10 -34.95
CA GLU A 118 -2.26 0.92 -35.06
C GLU A 118 -2.32 2.18 -34.17
N ALA A 119 -3.50 2.80 -34.03
CA ALA A 119 -3.69 3.97 -33.18
C ALA A 119 -3.71 3.59 -31.69
N VAL A 120 -4.23 2.40 -31.36
CA VAL A 120 -4.19 1.89 -29.99
C VAL A 120 -2.83 1.35 -29.61
N LYS A 121 -2.10 0.70 -30.53
CA LYS A 121 -0.69 0.34 -30.33
C LYS A 121 0.15 1.59 -30.06
N GLN A 122 0.05 2.62 -30.89
CA GLN A 122 0.83 3.86 -30.68
C GLN A 122 0.44 4.62 -29.41
N VAL A 123 -0.83 4.61 -28.99
CA VAL A 123 -1.26 5.25 -27.73
C VAL A 123 -0.83 4.42 -26.52
N LYS A 124 -0.97 3.07 -26.56
CA LYS A 124 -0.53 2.18 -25.48
C LYS A 124 0.98 2.18 -25.32
N THR A 125 1.76 2.12 -26.41
CA THR A 125 3.23 2.22 -26.35
C THR A 125 3.66 3.58 -25.80
N ARG A 126 3.04 4.69 -26.20
CA ARG A 126 3.33 6.01 -25.63
C ARG A 126 2.93 6.15 -24.17
N GLU A 127 1.83 5.53 -23.76
CA GLU A 127 1.35 5.53 -22.38
C GLU A 127 2.24 4.68 -21.48
N VAL A 128 2.67 3.50 -21.95
CA VAL A 128 3.62 2.62 -21.24
C VAL A 128 4.98 3.32 -21.09
N LEU A 129 5.51 3.93 -22.16
CA LEU A 129 6.76 4.71 -22.11
C LEU A 129 6.63 5.94 -21.19
N ALA A 130 5.48 6.62 -21.18
CA ALA A 130 5.24 7.76 -20.30
C ALA A 130 5.13 7.35 -18.82
N ARG A 131 4.43 6.24 -18.52
CA ARG A 131 4.32 5.70 -17.15
C ARG A 131 5.67 5.19 -16.64
N ALA A 132 6.41 4.46 -17.48
CA ALA A 132 7.78 4.04 -17.17
C ALA A 132 8.69 5.25 -16.88
N SER A 133 8.58 6.33 -17.67
CA SER A 133 9.33 7.56 -17.40
C SER A 133 9.01 8.21 -16.05
N LEU A 134 7.74 8.18 -15.62
CA LEU A 134 7.29 8.77 -14.36
C LEU A 134 7.78 7.97 -13.16
N VAL A 135 7.74 6.64 -13.26
CA VAL A 135 8.23 5.73 -12.24
C VAL A 135 9.75 5.88 -12.08
N LEU A 136 10.50 5.90 -13.19
CA LEU A 136 11.95 6.08 -13.16
C LEU A 136 12.37 7.47 -12.70
N GLU A 137 11.63 8.53 -13.05
CA GLU A 137 11.92 9.89 -12.55
C GLU A 137 11.68 10.00 -11.05
N LYS A 138 10.62 9.35 -10.54
CA LYS A 138 10.33 9.31 -9.10
C LYS A 138 11.42 8.54 -8.36
N LEU A 139 11.74 7.33 -8.81
CA LEU A 139 12.83 6.52 -8.26
C LEU A 139 14.18 7.25 -8.30
N GLY A 140 14.49 7.94 -9.40
CA GLY A 140 15.72 8.72 -9.52
C GLY A 140 15.77 9.93 -8.59
N LYS A 141 14.64 10.62 -8.33
CA LYS A 141 14.55 11.72 -7.36
C LYS A 141 14.65 11.23 -5.93
N ASP A 142 13.93 10.16 -5.60
CA ASP A 142 13.87 9.59 -4.26
C ASP A 142 15.23 8.99 -3.85
N LYS A 143 16.01 8.49 -4.82
CA LYS A 143 17.33 7.88 -4.60
C LYS A 143 18.53 8.75 -4.97
N GLY A 144 18.30 9.94 -5.53
CA GLY A 144 19.38 10.82 -6.00
C GLY A 144 20.21 10.28 -7.17
N ASP A 145 19.66 9.35 -7.96
CA ASP A 145 20.39 8.66 -9.05
C ASP A 145 20.21 9.40 -10.40
N PRO A 146 21.28 10.02 -10.94
CA PRO A 146 21.22 10.78 -12.19
C PRO A 146 20.97 9.89 -13.41
N ILE A 147 21.34 8.61 -13.39
CA ILE A 147 21.18 7.69 -14.52
C ILE A 147 19.70 7.34 -14.71
N LEU A 148 18.98 7.09 -13.61
CA LEU A 148 17.53 6.85 -13.65
C LEU A 148 16.75 8.09 -14.13
N LEU A 149 17.23 9.29 -13.77
CA LEU A 149 16.65 10.55 -14.23
C LEU A 149 16.87 10.78 -15.73
N ASP A 150 18.05 10.47 -16.24
CA ASP A 150 18.37 10.58 -17.66
C ASP A 150 17.63 9.53 -18.49
N LEU A 151 17.47 8.30 -17.98
CA LEU A 151 16.66 7.25 -18.61
C LEU A 151 15.17 7.60 -18.62
N ALA A 152 14.65 8.16 -17.53
CA ALA A 152 13.30 8.69 -17.47
C ALA A 152 13.09 9.79 -18.52
N LYS A 153 14.06 10.69 -18.68
CA LYS A 153 14.02 11.75 -19.68
C LYS A 153 14.02 11.18 -21.10
N ALA A 154 14.81 10.14 -21.37
CA ALA A 154 14.87 9.42 -22.64
C ALA A 154 13.52 8.80 -23.02
N LEU A 155 12.90 8.05 -22.10
CA LEU A 155 11.60 7.41 -22.31
C LEU A 155 10.47 8.43 -22.49
N ARG A 156 10.57 9.58 -21.82
CA ARG A 156 9.64 10.71 -21.99
C ARG A 156 9.77 11.36 -23.36
N GLU A 157 10.97 11.44 -23.92
CA GLU A 157 11.19 11.91 -25.30
C GLU A 157 10.73 10.88 -26.34
N ALA A 158 10.97 9.59 -26.11
CA ALA A 158 10.45 8.50 -26.93
C ALA A 158 8.91 8.50 -26.99
N ALA A 159 8.25 8.70 -25.85
CA ALA A 159 6.79 8.82 -25.75
C ALA A 159 6.23 10.03 -26.53
N ARG A 160 7.06 11.04 -26.83
CA ARG A 160 6.67 12.23 -27.61
C ARG A 160 6.85 12.07 -29.14
N GLY A 161 7.39 10.94 -29.60
CA GLY A 161 7.33 10.53 -31.01
C GLY A 161 8.59 10.72 -31.84
N ASP A 162 9.78 10.75 -31.22
CA ASP A 162 11.07 10.76 -31.94
C ASP A 162 11.94 9.54 -31.51
N PRO A 163 11.69 8.35 -32.09
CA PRO A 163 12.40 7.13 -31.72
C PRO A 163 13.91 7.18 -32.03
N GLY A 164 14.36 8.03 -32.97
CA GLY A 164 15.79 8.20 -33.28
C GLY A 164 16.58 8.82 -32.12
N LYS A 165 16.01 9.82 -31.43
CA LYS A 165 16.62 10.38 -30.23
C LYS A 165 16.62 9.44 -29.03
N ALA A 166 15.61 8.58 -28.93
CA ALA A 166 15.55 7.57 -27.87
C ALA A 166 16.69 6.54 -28.02
N VAL A 167 17.00 6.14 -29.25
CA VAL A 167 18.14 5.28 -29.56
C VAL A 167 19.47 5.99 -29.28
N ASP A 168 19.63 7.25 -29.69
CA ASP A 168 20.85 8.03 -29.38
C ASP A 168 21.10 8.19 -27.87
N ILE A 169 20.02 8.35 -27.08
CA ILE A 169 20.12 8.45 -25.61
C ILE A 169 20.30 7.08 -24.96
N LEU A 170 19.69 6.02 -25.47
CA LEU A 170 19.92 4.64 -24.98
C LEU A 170 21.35 4.17 -25.26
N VAL A 171 21.92 4.53 -26.42
CA VAL A 171 23.35 4.31 -26.74
C VAL A 171 24.26 5.15 -25.84
N ALA A 172 23.83 6.37 -25.46
CA ALA A 172 24.56 7.19 -24.49
C ALA A 172 24.45 6.66 -23.04
N VAL A 173 23.32 6.05 -22.67
CA VAL A 173 23.11 5.37 -21.37
C VAL A 173 23.87 4.05 -21.34
N GLU A 174 23.93 3.30 -22.44
CA GLU A 174 24.76 2.10 -22.59
C GLU A 174 26.25 2.46 -22.45
N ALA A 175 26.72 3.52 -23.10
CA ALA A 175 28.07 4.04 -22.90
C ALA A 175 28.32 4.57 -21.48
N ALA A 176 27.31 5.16 -20.82
CA ALA A 176 27.39 5.62 -19.45
C ALA A 176 27.41 4.46 -18.44
N VAL A 177 26.63 3.39 -18.67
CA VAL A 177 26.57 2.17 -17.87
C VAL A 177 27.81 1.30 -18.09
N GLU A 178 28.37 1.23 -19.30
CA GLU A 178 29.69 0.65 -19.54
C GLU A 178 30.80 1.46 -18.85
N SER A 179 30.70 2.79 -18.85
CA SER A 179 31.66 3.64 -18.12
C SER A 179 31.50 3.57 -16.61
N ALA A 180 30.26 3.47 -16.11
CA ALA A 180 29.94 3.39 -14.69
C ALA A 180 30.23 1.98 -14.15
N GLY A 181 29.99 0.92 -14.93
CA GLY A 181 30.42 -0.44 -14.61
C GLY A 181 31.94 -0.61 -14.63
N ALA A 182 32.66 0.17 -15.45
CA ALA A 182 34.12 0.24 -15.40
C ALA A 182 34.65 1.08 -14.20
N ILE A 183 33.86 2.02 -13.69
CA ILE A 183 34.21 2.90 -12.56
C ILE A 183 33.79 2.31 -11.20
N GLU A 184 32.67 1.59 -11.10
CA GLU A 184 32.22 0.91 -9.88
C GLU A 184 32.99 -0.38 -9.60
N VAL A 185 33.47 -1.10 -10.63
CA VAL A 185 34.42 -2.21 -10.42
C VAL A 185 35.77 -1.69 -9.88
N ALA A 186 36.06 -0.39 -10.04
CA ALA A 186 37.21 0.27 -9.42
C ALA A 186 36.90 0.92 -8.06
N ALA A 187 35.62 1.05 -7.66
CA ALA A 187 35.19 1.79 -6.46
C ALA A 187 34.47 0.96 -5.38
N VAL A 188 34.10 -0.31 -5.64
CA VAL A 188 33.50 -1.17 -4.61
C VAL A 188 34.58 -1.80 -3.75
N GLY A 189 35.08 -0.99 -2.81
CA GLY A 189 35.78 -1.41 -1.60
C GLY A 189 34.86 -1.66 -0.41
N SER A 190 33.53 -1.69 -0.58
CA SER A 190 32.58 -1.94 0.53
C SER A 190 31.75 -3.21 0.33
N THR A 191 31.92 -4.12 1.27
CA THR A 191 31.36 -5.47 1.35
C THR A 191 29.90 -5.51 1.82
N GLN A 192 28.91 -5.28 0.95
CA GLN A 192 27.52 -5.60 1.28
C GLN A 192 26.93 -6.62 0.30
N ALA A 193 26.79 -7.87 0.77
CA ALA A 193 26.13 -8.97 0.06
C ALA A 193 24.67 -8.65 -0.30
N VAL A 194 24.00 -7.80 0.49
CA VAL A 194 22.65 -7.29 0.24
C VAL A 194 22.59 -6.47 -1.05
N GLY A 195 23.64 -5.73 -1.38
CA GLY A 195 23.73 -4.96 -2.64
C GLY A 195 23.86 -5.85 -3.87
N VAL A 196 24.58 -6.98 -3.76
CA VAL A 196 24.77 -7.93 -4.88
C VAL A 196 23.50 -8.76 -5.11
N GLU A 197 22.86 -9.27 -4.06
CA GLU A 197 21.59 -9.99 -4.21
C GLU A 197 20.48 -9.07 -4.71
N ARG A 198 20.41 -7.83 -4.21
CA ARG A 198 19.46 -6.84 -4.70
C ARG A 198 19.78 -6.41 -6.14
N ALA A 199 21.04 -6.31 -6.52
CA ALA A 199 21.44 -6.05 -7.90
C ALA A 199 21.10 -7.22 -8.83
N ILE A 200 21.26 -8.46 -8.39
CA ILE A 200 20.85 -9.66 -9.14
C ILE A 200 19.32 -9.71 -9.28
N GLU A 201 18.58 -9.39 -8.22
CA GLU A 201 17.11 -9.32 -8.25
C GLU A 201 16.64 -8.21 -9.20
N ILE A 202 17.24 -7.02 -9.13
CA ILE A 202 16.93 -5.91 -10.03
C ILE A 202 17.29 -6.27 -11.48
N LEU A 203 18.48 -6.84 -11.74
CA LEU A 203 18.88 -7.26 -13.09
C LEU A 203 18.04 -8.45 -13.59
N GLY A 204 17.57 -9.33 -12.70
CA GLY A 204 16.66 -10.42 -13.00
C GLY A 204 15.26 -9.93 -13.37
N GLU A 205 14.73 -8.97 -12.62
CA GLU A 205 13.47 -8.29 -12.95
C GLU A 205 13.57 -7.52 -14.27
N VAL A 206 14.67 -6.80 -14.48
CA VAL A 206 14.91 -6.05 -15.71
C VAL A 206 15.06 -6.99 -16.90
N ALA A 207 15.81 -8.10 -16.76
CA ALA A 207 15.92 -9.13 -17.79
C ALA A 207 14.58 -9.78 -18.11
N SER A 208 13.78 -10.15 -17.09
CA SER A 208 12.45 -10.74 -17.28
C SER A 208 11.48 -9.77 -17.96
N LYS A 209 11.53 -8.49 -17.60
CA LYS A 209 10.74 -7.43 -18.24
C LYS A 209 11.19 -7.20 -19.69
N LEU A 210 12.48 -7.28 -19.98
CA LEU A 210 13.03 -7.19 -21.35
C LEU A 210 12.72 -8.43 -22.20
N GLU A 211 12.74 -9.64 -21.63
CA GLU A 211 12.32 -10.88 -22.31
C GLU A 211 10.83 -10.87 -22.63
N THR A 212 10.00 -10.38 -21.71
CA THR A 212 8.56 -10.20 -21.95
C THR A 212 8.33 -9.17 -23.06
N LEU A 213 9.04 -8.04 -23.01
CA LEU A 213 8.98 -7.02 -24.06
C LEU A 213 9.46 -7.57 -25.42
N LYS A 214 10.50 -8.41 -25.42
CA LYS A 214 11.03 -9.07 -26.61
C LYS A 214 10.01 -10.05 -27.19
N ALA A 215 9.37 -10.90 -26.39
CA ALA A 215 8.35 -11.84 -26.84
C ALA A 215 7.11 -11.13 -27.42
N GLU A 216 6.74 -9.98 -26.85
CA GLU A 216 5.69 -9.11 -27.38
C GLU A 216 6.07 -8.46 -28.72
N ILE A 217 7.36 -8.19 -28.95
CA ILE A 217 7.90 -7.59 -30.19
C ILE A 217 8.18 -8.65 -31.28
N GLU A 218 8.63 -9.86 -30.92
CA GLU A 218 8.83 -11.02 -31.81
C GLU A 218 7.49 -11.48 -32.42
N ALA A 219 6.38 -11.34 -31.69
CA ALA A 219 5.03 -11.61 -32.20
C ALA A 219 4.56 -10.60 -33.27
N GLU A 220 5.27 -9.47 -33.43
CA GLU A 220 4.84 -8.32 -34.25
C GLU A 220 5.86 -7.89 -35.33
N ASP A 221 6.84 -8.76 -35.68
CA ASP A 221 7.79 -8.61 -36.82
C ASP A 221 8.72 -7.37 -36.72
N GLY A 222 9.25 -7.08 -35.52
CA GLY A 222 9.98 -5.83 -35.16
C GLY A 222 11.52 -5.82 -35.31
N GLY A 223 12.07 -6.38 -36.39
CA GLY A 223 13.48 -6.83 -36.49
C GLY A 223 14.63 -5.87 -36.09
N GLU A 224 14.53 -4.54 -36.24
CA GLU A 224 15.61 -3.62 -35.77
C GLU A 224 15.54 -3.33 -34.26
N VAL A 225 14.34 -3.33 -33.70
CA VAL A 225 14.10 -3.15 -32.26
C VAL A 225 14.45 -4.43 -31.52
N GLU A 226 14.18 -5.58 -32.13
CA GLU A 226 14.56 -6.90 -31.64
C GLU A 226 16.09 -7.04 -31.49
N ALA A 227 16.87 -6.60 -32.48
CA ALA A 227 18.34 -6.64 -32.41
C ALA A 227 18.92 -5.76 -31.29
N ALA A 228 18.32 -4.60 -31.03
CA ALA A 228 18.73 -3.71 -29.94
C ALA A 228 18.34 -4.28 -28.56
N LEU A 229 17.16 -4.90 -28.46
CA LEU A 229 16.72 -5.63 -27.27
C LEU A 229 17.59 -6.85 -27.00
N ASP A 230 18.01 -7.58 -28.03
CA ASP A 230 18.92 -8.72 -27.90
C ASP A 230 20.31 -8.31 -27.41
N SER A 231 20.82 -7.17 -27.87
CA SER A 231 22.09 -6.62 -27.38
C SER A 231 21.98 -6.20 -25.92
N ALA A 232 20.94 -5.44 -25.56
CA ALA A 232 20.69 -4.99 -24.20
C ALA A 232 20.43 -6.16 -23.23
N LEU A 233 19.63 -7.13 -23.66
CA LEU A 233 19.37 -8.37 -22.92
C LEU A 233 20.65 -9.18 -22.75
N SER A 234 21.49 -9.28 -23.79
CA SER A 234 22.79 -9.96 -23.69
C SER A 234 23.74 -9.27 -22.71
N GLY A 235 23.78 -7.92 -22.71
CA GLY A 235 24.58 -7.15 -21.75
C GLY A 235 24.09 -7.30 -20.31
N ILE A 236 22.78 -7.27 -20.09
CA ILE A 236 22.16 -7.43 -18.77
C ILE A 236 22.28 -8.88 -18.27
N LEU A 237 22.10 -9.87 -19.14
CA LEU A 237 22.32 -11.28 -18.81
C LEU A 237 23.79 -11.59 -18.56
N LEU A 238 24.73 -10.91 -19.24
CA LEU A 238 26.16 -11.03 -18.96
C LEU A 238 26.51 -10.41 -17.60
N ALA A 239 26.02 -9.20 -17.30
CA ALA A 239 26.20 -8.54 -16.01
C ALA A 239 25.56 -9.36 -14.87
N ARG A 240 24.35 -9.87 -15.08
CA ARG A 240 23.67 -10.81 -14.18
C ARG A 240 24.45 -12.10 -14.03
N SER A 241 24.97 -12.70 -15.11
CA SER A 241 25.76 -13.94 -15.03
C SER A 241 27.08 -13.73 -14.29
N ILE A 242 27.71 -12.56 -14.42
CA ILE A 242 28.89 -12.19 -13.63
C ILE A 242 28.51 -12.07 -12.16
N LEU A 243 27.41 -11.38 -11.83
CA LEU A 243 26.93 -11.21 -10.46
C LEU A 243 26.39 -12.52 -9.85
N GLU A 244 25.73 -13.37 -10.63
CA GLU A 244 25.30 -14.71 -10.24
C GLU A 244 26.49 -15.66 -10.12
N SER A 245 27.57 -15.48 -10.88
CA SER A 245 28.83 -16.20 -10.65
C SER A 245 29.49 -15.72 -9.36
N VAL A 246 29.37 -14.44 -9.02
CA VAL A 246 29.78 -13.88 -7.73
C VAL A 246 28.90 -14.45 -6.61
N ALA A 247 27.58 -14.52 -6.78
CA ALA A 247 26.60 -15.00 -5.79
C ALA A 247 26.49 -16.53 -5.66
N ALA A 248 26.69 -17.31 -6.71
CA ALA A 248 26.78 -18.78 -6.61
C ALA A 248 28.08 -19.21 -5.90
N SER A 249 29.12 -18.37 -6.01
CA SER A 249 30.33 -18.49 -5.20
C SER A 249 30.09 -18.06 -3.74
N THR A 250 29.05 -17.24 -3.45
CA THR A 250 28.63 -16.88 -2.07
C THR A 250 27.63 -17.87 -1.45
N SER A 251 26.73 -18.50 -2.23
CA SER A 251 25.62 -19.31 -1.71
C SER A 251 25.98 -20.77 -1.40
N THR A 252 27.12 -21.27 -1.89
CA THR A 252 27.59 -22.64 -1.59
C THR A 252 28.25 -22.77 -0.21
N LEU A 253 28.43 -21.66 0.54
CA LEU A 253 29.01 -21.63 1.88
C LEU A 253 28.23 -20.62 2.75
N GLY A 254 27.17 -21.08 3.42
CA GLY A 254 26.30 -20.26 4.28
C GLY A 254 26.95 -19.75 5.58
N ASP A 255 26.30 -18.73 6.16
CA ASP A 255 26.46 -18.12 7.49
C ASP A 255 27.74 -17.32 7.85
N HIS A 256 28.67 -17.05 6.93
CA HIS A 256 29.85 -16.22 7.23
C HIS A 256 30.02 -15.05 6.26
N GLY A 257 29.25 -13.97 6.49
CA GLY A 257 29.20 -12.75 5.68
C GLY A 257 30.48 -11.89 5.61
N SER A 258 31.56 -12.22 6.33
CA SER A 258 32.86 -11.54 6.19
C SER A 258 33.80 -12.19 5.16
N GLY A 259 33.41 -13.33 4.57
CA GLY A 259 34.30 -14.14 3.72
C GLY A 259 34.41 -13.70 2.26
N VAL A 260 33.38 -13.10 1.67
CA VAL A 260 33.30 -12.88 0.21
C VAL A 260 34.17 -11.70 -0.24
N GLY A 261 34.08 -10.57 0.47
CA GLY A 261 35.00 -9.45 0.27
C GLY A 261 36.44 -9.87 0.54
N LYS A 262 36.64 -10.63 1.62
CA LYS A 262 37.95 -11.18 1.96
C LYS A 262 38.49 -12.10 0.86
N ALA A 263 37.66 -12.95 0.24
CA ALA A 263 38.06 -13.86 -0.83
C ALA A 263 38.36 -13.16 -2.16
N VAL A 264 37.57 -12.15 -2.56
CA VAL A 264 37.82 -11.37 -3.78
C VAL A 264 39.07 -10.52 -3.61
N VAL A 265 39.20 -9.81 -2.49
CA VAL A 265 40.39 -9.00 -2.19
C VAL A 265 41.63 -9.90 -2.04
N GLN A 266 41.49 -11.07 -1.41
CA GLN A 266 42.54 -12.10 -1.36
C GLN A 266 42.95 -12.57 -2.75
N LYS A 267 42.01 -12.82 -3.67
CA LYS A 267 42.31 -13.21 -5.07
C LYS A 267 43.06 -12.12 -5.83
N ILE A 268 42.71 -10.85 -5.62
CA ILE A 268 43.43 -9.71 -6.20
C ILE A 268 44.87 -9.63 -5.64
N MET A 269 45.04 -9.80 -4.33
CA MET A 269 46.36 -9.84 -3.68
C MET A 269 47.19 -11.03 -4.16
N GLU A 270 46.61 -12.23 -4.29
CA GLU A 270 47.23 -13.43 -4.85
C GLU A 270 47.72 -13.17 -6.29
N ALA A 271 46.89 -12.56 -7.14
CA ALA A 271 47.26 -12.24 -8.52
C ALA A 271 48.39 -11.21 -8.60
N ARG A 272 48.39 -10.21 -7.72
CA ARG A 272 49.44 -9.19 -7.65
C ARG A 272 50.77 -9.77 -7.16
N LEU A 273 50.72 -10.65 -6.15
CA LEU A 273 51.89 -11.40 -5.69
C LEU A 273 52.45 -12.31 -6.77
N GLN A 274 51.60 -13.03 -7.52
CA GLN A 274 52.04 -13.83 -8.66
C GLN A 274 52.73 -13.00 -9.76
N LYS A 275 52.23 -11.79 -10.02
CA LYS A 275 52.86 -10.88 -10.99
C LYS A 275 54.22 -10.38 -10.51
N LEU A 276 54.37 -10.04 -9.23
CA LEU A 276 55.65 -9.65 -8.66
C LEU A 276 56.64 -10.82 -8.59
N GLU A 277 56.16 -12.04 -8.31
CA GLU A 277 56.95 -13.25 -8.38
C GLU A 277 57.51 -13.47 -9.80
N ALA A 278 56.71 -13.23 -10.84
CA ALA A 278 57.19 -13.29 -12.22
C ALA A 278 58.29 -12.25 -12.52
N ILE A 279 58.12 -11.01 -12.03
CA ILE A 279 59.14 -9.94 -12.16
C ILE A 279 60.41 -10.31 -11.40
N TYR A 280 60.29 -10.88 -10.19
CA TYR A 280 61.42 -11.38 -9.41
C TYR A 280 62.24 -12.40 -10.20
N GLN A 281 61.58 -13.38 -10.82
CA GLN A 281 62.26 -14.39 -11.63
C GLN A 281 62.92 -13.79 -12.88
N GLU A 282 62.28 -12.80 -13.53
CA GLU A 282 62.85 -12.10 -14.69
C GLU A 282 64.10 -11.30 -14.33
N VAL A 283 64.05 -10.52 -13.23
CA VAL A 283 65.19 -9.72 -12.75
C VAL A 283 66.33 -10.63 -12.30
N GLY A 284 66.04 -11.72 -11.59
CA GLY A 284 67.05 -12.72 -11.20
C GLY A 284 67.71 -13.39 -12.41
N ALA A 285 66.91 -13.79 -13.42
CA ALA A 285 67.44 -14.35 -14.65
C ALA A 285 68.32 -13.35 -15.41
N LYS A 286 67.96 -12.06 -15.40
CA LYS A 286 68.77 -11.01 -16.00
C LYS A 286 70.13 -10.85 -15.30
N ILE A 287 70.14 -10.85 -13.96
CA ILE A 287 71.39 -10.77 -13.17
C ILE A 287 72.31 -11.97 -13.48
N GLU A 288 71.76 -13.18 -13.51
CA GLU A 288 72.51 -14.39 -13.86
C GLU A 288 73.02 -14.38 -15.31
N ALA A 289 72.23 -13.87 -16.25
CA ALA A 289 72.64 -13.72 -17.64
C ALA A 289 73.83 -12.76 -17.78
N ILE A 290 73.81 -11.62 -17.08
CA ILE A 290 74.93 -10.67 -17.08
C ILE A 290 76.19 -11.34 -16.51
N LYS A 291 76.08 -12.09 -15.41
CA LYS A 291 77.21 -12.84 -14.84
C LYS A 291 77.76 -13.92 -15.78
N GLY A 292 76.88 -14.60 -16.51
CA GLY A 292 77.25 -15.65 -17.46
C GLY A 292 77.88 -15.13 -18.75
N GLU A 293 77.31 -14.08 -19.34
CA GLU A 293 77.77 -13.51 -20.61
C GLU A 293 79.05 -12.68 -20.45
N TYR A 294 79.22 -11.98 -19.32
CA TYR A 294 80.33 -11.04 -19.09
C TYR A 294 81.27 -11.45 -17.96
N GLY A 295 81.30 -12.73 -17.56
CA GLY A 295 82.05 -13.16 -16.38
C GLY A 295 83.55 -12.79 -16.39
N ALA A 296 84.20 -12.83 -17.56
CA ALA A 296 85.62 -12.46 -17.69
C ALA A 296 85.86 -10.94 -17.64
N GLU A 297 84.88 -10.15 -18.10
CA GLU A 297 84.85 -8.69 -18.07
C GLU A 297 84.46 -8.16 -16.68
N LEU A 298 83.60 -8.88 -15.96
CA LEU A 298 83.22 -8.61 -14.59
C LEU A 298 84.44 -8.66 -13.66
N ASP A 299 85.28 -9.70 -13.79
CA ASP A 299 86.52 -9.84 -13.04
C ASP A 299 87.51 -8.68 -13.29
N GLN A 300 87.37 -7.99 -14.42
CA GLN A 300 88.19 -6.84 -14.81
C GLN A 300 87.54 -5.49 -14.46
N ASN A 301 86.30 -5.48 -13.99
CA ASN A 301 85.53 -4.28 -13.68
C ASN A 301 84.86 -4.35 -12.29
N PRO A 302 85.56 -3.92 -11.22
CA PRO A 302 85.06 -4.04 -9.84
C PRO A 302 83.82 -3.18 -9.56
N GLU A 303 83.58 -2.13 -10.35
CA GLU A 303 82.40 -1.27 -10.20
C GLU A 303 81.14 -1.99 -10.71
N ALA A 304 81.21 -2.64 -11.88
CA ALA A 304 80.13 -3.47 -12.38
C ALA A 304 79.85 -4.67 -11.45
N GLN A 305 80.90 -5.26 -10.87
CA GLN A 305 80.76 -6.33 -9.88
C GLN A 305 80.02 -5.85 -8.62
N LYS A 306 80.41 -4.70 -8.06
CA LYS A 306 79.75 -4.13 -6.88
C LYS A 306 78.27 -3.84 -7.14
N LEU A 307 77.92 -3.27 -8.30
CA LEU A 307 76.53 -3.01 -8.67
C LEU A 307 75.71 -4.30 -8.81
N LEU A 308 76.32 -5.39 -9.29
CA LEU A 308 75.66 -6.70 -9.34
C LEU A 308 75.47 -7.31 -7.95
N GLU A 309 76.44 -7.18 -7.06
CA GLU A 309 76.30 -7.62 -5.66
C GLU A 309 75.17 -6.84 -4.94
N GLU A 310 75.08 -5.53 -5.15
CA GLU A 310 73.98 -4.70 -4.62
C GLU A 310 72.63 -5.05 -5.26
N ALA A 311 72.61 -5.40 -6.55
CA ALA A 311 71.41 -5.86 -7.23
C ALA A 311 70.91 -7.19 -6.64
N GLU A 312 71.82 -8.11 -6.31
CA GLU A 312 71.49 -9.38 -5.64
C GLU A 312 70.98 -9.19 -4.22
N GLU A 313 71.58 -8.27 -3.46
CA GLU A 313 71.08 -7.94 -2.11
C GLU A 313 69.67 -7.34 -2.18
N ALA A 314 69.42 -6.41 -3.11
CA ALA A 314 68.09 -5.85 -3.32
C ALA A 314 67.08 -6.92 -3.76
N LEU A 315 67.49 -7.87 -4.62
CA LEU A 315 66.66 -8.99 -5.02
C LEU A 315 66.35 -9.91 -3.82
N ALA A 316 67.31 -10.18 -2.94
CA ALA A 316 67.10 -10.97 -1.73
C ALA A 316 66.11 -10.28 -0.76
N LYS A 317 66.23 -8.96 -0.57
CA LYS A 317 65.26 -8.18 0.22
C LYS A 317 63.86 -8.20 -0.41
N ALA A 318 63.75 -8.12 -1.74
CA ALA A 318 62.46 -8.28 -2.42
C ALA A 318 61.83 -9.64 -2.14
N ARG A 319 62.64 -10.71 -2.11
CA ARG A 319 62.16 -12.07 -1.80
C ARG A 319 61.60 -12.17 -0.39
N GLU A 320 62.33 -11.66 0.59
CA GLU A 320 61.88 -11.65 1.99
C GLU A 320 60.51 -10.96 2.15
N ARG A 321 60.32 -9.82 1.47
CA ARG A 321 59.06 -9.07 1.48
C ARG A 321 57.92 -9.79 0.78
N LEU A 322 58.18 -10.45 -0.36
CA LEU A 322 57.19 -11.29 -1.02
C LEU A 322 56.76 -12.47 -0.14
N ASP A 323 57.73 -13.17 0.46
CA ASP A 323 57.44 -14.30 1.34
C ASP A 323 56.64 -13.83 2.58
N ARG A 324 56.96 -12.65 3.15
CA ARG A 324 56.20 -12.06 4.26
C ARG A 324 54.78 -11.67 3.84
N ALA A 325 54.58 -11.08 2.66
CA ALA A 325 53.26 -10.77 2.14
C ALA A 325 52.43 -12.05 1.90
N TYR A 326 53.04 -13.14 1.43
CA TYR A 326 52.38 -14.45 1.32
C TYR A 326 51.97 -15.02 2.68
N ILE A 327 52.83 -14.91 3.69
CA ILE A 327 52.53 -15.35 5.06
C ILE A 327 51.35 -14.56 5.62
N LEU A 328 51.40 -13.21 5.56
CA LEU A 328 50.32 -12.34 6.04
C LEU A 328 48.99 -12.63 5.34
N LEU A 329 49.03 -12.88 4.02
CA LEU A 329 47.86 -13.26 3.25
C LEU A 329 47.28 -14.61 3.68
N GLN A 330 48.13 -15.60 3.98
CA GLN A 330 47.71 -16.92 4.48
C GLN A 330 47.19 -16.88 5.92
N GLU A 331 47.75 -16.00 6.75
CA GLU A 331 47.30 -15.75 8.13
C GLU A 331 46.00 -14.93 8.18
N GLY A 332 45.55 -14.42 7.02
CA GLY A 332 44.32 -13.66 6.91
C GLY A 332 44.42 -12.25 7.52
N ALA A 333 45.62 -11.68 7.50
CA ALA A 333 45.93 -10.32 7.95
C ALA A 333 45.14 -9.25 7.19
N LYS A 334 45.13 -8.02 7.71
CA LYS A 334 44.44 -6.89 7.07
C LYS A 334 45.01 -6.61 5.68
N VAL A 335 44.14 -6.23 4.75
CA VAL A 335 44.49 -5.97 3.34
C VAL A 335 45.61 -4.93 3.24
N GLY A 336 45.58 -3.88 4.07
CA GLY A 336 46.60 -2.84 4.11
C GLY A 336 47.99 -3.36 4.45
N GLU A 337 48.13 -4.28 5.40
CA GLU A 337 49.42 -4.89 5.78
C GLU A 337 50.02 -5.72 4.64
N VAL A 338 49.19 -6.54 3.99
CA VAL A 338 49.60 -7.34 2.82
C VAL A 338 50.01 -6.42 1.67
N MET A 339 49.25 -5.35 1.43
CA MET A 339 49.54 -4.37 0.36
C MET A 339 50.80 -3.54 0.63
N ARG A 340 51.11 -3.20 1.90
CA ARG A 340 52.37 -2.56 2.30
C ARG A 340 53.58 -3.44 1.96
N GLU A 341 53.55 -4.72 2.32
CA GLU A 341 54.66 -5.64 2.00
C GLU A 341 54.79 -5.91 0.49
N ILE A 342 53.67 -5.96 -0.24
CA ILE A 342 53.64 -5.99 -1.73
C ILE A 342 54.33 -4.75 -2.32
N ALA A 343 54.04 -3.56 -1.80
CA ALA A 343 54.63 -2.31 -2.29
C ALA A 343 56.15 -2.25 -2.01
N ARG A 344 56.58 -2.66 -0.81
CA ARG A 344 58.00 -2.78 -0.45
C ARG A 344 58.74 -3.76 -1.36
N ALA A 345 58.17 -4.94 -1.60
CA ALA A 345 58.72 -5.92 -2.53
C ALA A 345 58.90 -5.34 -3.94
N GLN A 346 57.89 -4.62 -4.44
CA GLN A 346 57.94 -3.97 -5.75
C GLN A 346 59.04 -2.88 -5.84
N GLY A 347 59.26 -2.13 -4.76
CA GLY A 347 60.35 -1.16 -4.67
C GLY A 347 61.74 -1.80 -4.79
N TYR A 348 61.98 -2.89 -4.04
CA TYR A 348 63.24 -3.63 -4.10
C TYR A 348 63.48 -4.28 -5.46
N LEU A 349 62.44 -4.83 -6.12
CA LEU A 349 62.54 -5.36 -7.48
C LEU A 349 62.95 -4.30 -8.50
N SER A 350 62.35 -3.11 -8.40
CA SER A 350 62.68 -1.98 -9.28
C SER A 350 64.14 -1.54 -9.09
N LYS A 351 64.61 -1.50 -7.83
CA LYS A 351 66.01 -1.20 -7.48
C LYS A 351 66.98 -2.25 -8.05
N ALA A 352 66.70 -3.54 -7.85
CA ALA A 352 67.52 -4.64 -8.37
C ALA A 352 67.62 -4.58 -9.90
N GLN A 353 66.51 -4.33 -10.59
CA GLN A 353 66.48 -4.21 -12.05
C GLN A 353 67.30 -3.01 -12.57
N ALA A 354 67.23 -1.86 -11.90
CA ALA A 354 67.99 -0.67 -12.26
C ALA A 354 69.50 -0.89 -12.08
N LEU A 355 69.92 -1.47 -10.96
CA LEU A 355 71.32 -1.78 -10.66
C LEU A 355 71.91 -2.80 -11.65
N ALA A 356 71.16 -3.88 -11.94
CA ALA A 356 71.56 -4.88 -12.93
C ALA A 356 71.74 -4.25 -14.32
N SER A 357 70.82 -3.37 -14.72
CA SER A 357 70.91 -2.67 -16.01
C SER A 357 72.07 -1.67 -16.06
N ALA A 358 72.40 -1.01 -14.95
CA ALA A 358 73.57 -0.13 -14.86
C ALA A 358 74.88 -0.92 -15.00
N ALA A 359 74.98 -2.08 -14.34
CA ALA A 359 76.13 -2.97 -14.47
C ALA A 359 76.33 -3.46 -15.91
N GLU A 360 75.23 -3.87 -16.57
CA GLU A 360 75.23 -4.29 -17.98
C GLU A 360 75.76 -3.18 -18.92
N VAL A 361 75.34 -1.93 -18.73
CA VAL A 361 75.81 -0.78 -19.53
C VAL A 361 77.31 -0.53 -19.35
N ILE A 362 77.81 -0.64 -18.11
CA ILE A 362 79.24 -0.48 -17.81
C ILE A 362 80.05 -1.57 -18.50
N LEU A 363 79.58 -2.81 -18.50
CA LEU A 363 80.26 -3.95 -19.14
C LEU A 363 80.26 -3.84 -20.67
N LEU A 364 79.16 -3.38 -21.27
CA LEU A 364 79.05 -3.15 -22.72
C LEU A 364 79.93 -2.01 -23.23
N SER A 365 80.33 -1.08 -22.37
CA SER A 365 81.15 0.07 -22.76
C SER A 365 82.63 -0.28 -23.00
N GLY A 366 83.06 -1.50 -22.62
CA GLY A 366 84.38 -2.08 -22.88
C GLY A 366 85.57 -1.36 -22.21
N PRO A 367 86.70 -2.04 -21.99
CA PRO A 367 87.91 -1.39 -21.51
C PRO A 367 88.49 -0.49 -22.62
N THR A 368 88.37 0.82 -22.48
CA THR A 368 89.02 1.79 -23.39
C THR A 368 90.53 1.55 -23.39
N THR A 369 91.04 0.90 -24.44
CA THR A 369 92.47 0.62 -24.66
C THR A 369 93.10 1.67 -25.57
N GLU A 370 94.34 2.04 -25.23
CA GLU A 370 95.08 3.27 -25.50
C GLU A 370 95.49 3.61 -26.95
N THR A 371 95.82 4.91 -27.14
CA THR A 371 96.93 5.57 -27.92
C THR A 371 96.42 6.70 -28.84
N GLY A 372 96.88 7.96 -28.86
CA GLY A 372 97.89 8.71 -28.11
C GLY A 372 97.99 10.17 -28.65
N THR A 373 98.56 11.05 -27.82
CA THR A 373 99.17 12.38 -28.11
C THR A 373 98.28 13.55 -28.56
N ALA A 374 97.86 14.38 -27.57
CA ALA A 374 98.30 15.77 -27.38
C ALA A 374 97.22 16.57 -26.63
N VAL A 375 97.45 16.79 -25.34
CA VAL A 375 97.42 18.07 -24.62
C VAL A 375 97.67 17.71 -23.15
N GLU A 376 98.95 17.77 -22.81
CA GLU A 376 99.41 17.97 -21.44
C GLU A 376 98.80 19.27 -20.92
N THR A 377 98.08 19.20 -19.80
CA THR A 377 98.40 19.93 -18.56
C THR A 377 97.27 19.69 -17.55
N ALA A 378 97.67 19.49 -16.29
CA ALA A 378 96.83 19.28 -15.10
C ALA A 378 96.36 17.84 -14.80
N THR A 379 97.28 16.88 -14.86
CA THR A 379 97.20 15.64 -14.08
C THR A 379 98.55 15.34 -13.43
N GLU A 380 98.82 16.03 -12.33
CA GLU A 380 99.89 15.67 -11.40
C GLU A 380 99.50 16.08 -9.97
N THR A 381 98.29 15.70 -9.53
CA THR A 381 97.88 15.76 -8.11
C THR A 381 96.75 14.78 -7.81
N THR A 382 96.87 13.50 -8.23
CA THR A 382 95.78 12.52 -8.01
C THR A 382 96.28 11.08 -7.86
N ILE A 383 97.52 10.86 -7.38
CA ILE A 383 97.99 9.50 -7.06
C ILE A 383 98.89 9.54 -5.80
N THR A 384 98.39 10.14 -4.72
CA THR A 384 98.85 9.89 -3.33
C THR A 384 97.77 10.26 -2.30
N THR A 385 96.50 10.11 -2.66
CA THR A 385 95.34 10.41 -1.78
C THR A 385 94.16 9.47 -2.09
N ILE A 386 94.44 8.18 -2.33
CA ILE A 386 93.42 7.14 -2.62
C ILE A 386 93.63 5.95 -1.67
N THR A 387 93.87 6.26 -0.40
CA THR A 387 93.86 5.25 0.69
C THR A 387 93.17 5.81 1.94
N THR A 388 92.33 6.83 1.73
CA THR A 388 91.51 7.53 2.74
C THR A 388 90.12 7.91 2.22
N THR A 389 89.73 7.49 1.01
CA THR A 389 88.43 7.82 0.37
C THR A 389 87.41 6.69 0.32
N THR A 390 87.80 5.45 0.64
CA THR A 390 86.89 4.29 0.70
C THR A 390 86.00 4.24 1.95
N THR A 391 86.27 5.05 2.96
CA THR A 391 85.40 5.20 4.14
C THR A 391 84.29 6.23 3.90
N ARG A 392 84.55 7.27 3.07
CA ARG A 392 83.61 8.37 2.82
C ARG A 392 82.45 7.99 1.90
N GLU A 393 82.70 7.14 0.88
CA GLU A 393 81.64 6.62 0.01
C GLU A 393 80.75 5.59 0.72
N ALA A 394 81.28 4.81 1.66
CA ALA A 394 80.47 3.89 2.47
C ALA A 394 79.58 4.65 3.47
N GLU A 395 80.10 5.72 4.09
CA GLU A 395 79.32 6.60 4.97
C GLU A 395 78.25 7.41 4.18
N GLU A 396 78.53 7.84 2.94
CA GLU A 396 77.54 8.50 2.07
C GLU A 396 76.42 7.53 1.63
N THR A 397 76.72 6.26 1.37
CA THR A 397 75.71 5.24 1.04
C THR A 397 74.84 4.87 2.24
N GLU A 398 75.44 4.72 3.43
CA GLU A 398 74.68 4.40 4.65
C GLU A 398 73.79 5.57 5.09
N ALA A 399 74.25 6.81 4.91
CA ALA A 399 73.42 8.00 5.14
C ALA A 399 72.23 8.10 4.18
N ALA A 400 72.41 7.69 2.91
CA ALA A 400 71.33 7.66 1.93
C ALA A 400 70.26 6.59 2.24
N GLU A 401 70.65 5.45 2.79
CA GLU A 401 69.73 4.41 3.27
C GLU A 401 68.90 4.93 4.46
N VAL A 402 69.54 5.55 5.45
CA VAL A 402 68.84 6.17 6.60
C VAL A 402 67.90 7.29 6.15
N LEU A 403 68.27 8.07 5.13
CA LEU A 403 67.39 9.09 4.55
C LEU A 403 66.14 8.48 3.88
N ALA A 404 66.30 7.34 3.21
CA ALA A 404 65.18 6.62 2.61
C ALA A 404 64.24 6.06 3.69
N GLU A 405 64.78 5.43 4.74
CA GLU A 405 64.02 4.96 5.90
C GLU A 405 63.28 6.12 6.59
N LEU A 406 63.95 7.26 6.83
CA LEU A 406 63.32 8.49 7.32
C LEU A 406 62.12 8.89 6.47
N THR A 407 62.27 8.89 5.15
CA THR A 407 61.22 9.31 4.22
C THR A 407 60.04 8.33 4.24
N GLU A 408 60.28 7.02 4.37
CA GLU A 408 59.24 6.01 4.51
C GLU A 408 58.42 6.23 5.78
N VAL A 409 59.08 6.44 6.92
CA VAL A 409 58.40 6.68 8.21
C VAL A 409 57.64 8.01 8.21
N GLU A 410 58.11 9.03 7.50
CA GLU A 410 57.36 10.28 7.33
C GLU A 410 56.07 10.12 6.50
N ILE A 411 56.10 9.27 5.48
CA ILE A 411 54.90 8.94 4.70
C ILE A 411 53.89 8.23 5.61
N GLU A 412 54.34 7.25 6.40
CA GLU A 412 53.48 6.52 7.34
C GLU A 412 52.87 7.45 8.41
N ILE A 413 53.62 8.43 8.92
CA ILE A 413 53.07 9.49 9.78
C ILE A 413 51.94 10.25 9.08
N GLY A 414 52.14 10.63 7.82
CA GLY A 414 51.14 11.34 7.03
C GLY A 414 49.84 10.54 6.88
N GLU A 415 49.95 9.25 6.57
CA GLU A 415 48.80 8.34 6.43
C GLU A 415 48.04 8.18 7.76
N LEU A 416 48.74 7.90 8.87
CA LEU A 416 48.11 7.73 10.17
C LEU A 416 47.49 9.04 10.71
N MET A 417 48.05 10.21 10.34
CA MET A 417 47.44 11.50 10.68
C MET A 417 46.09 11.73 9.96
N GLU A 418 46.00 11.36 8.68
CA GLU A 418 44.75 11.47 7.91
C GLU A 418 43.67 10.52 8.46
N GLU A 419 44.06 9.31 8.83
CA GLU A 419 43.18 8.34 9.49
C GLU A 419 42.71 8.84 10.87
N LEU A 420 43.64 9.36 11.68
CA LEU A 420 43.32 9.96 12.98
C LEU A 420 42.28 11.08 12.84
N GLU A 421 42.46 11.99 11.88
CA GLU A 421 41.53 13.10 11.64
C GLU A 421 40.13 12.58 11.25
N THR A 422 40.08 11.57 10.39
CA THR A 422 38.83 10.92 9.96
C THR A 422 38.11 10.27 11.13
N LEU A 423 38.82 9.49 11.96
CA LEU A 423 38.26 8.82 13.13
C LEU A 423 37.85 9.82 14.22
N GLN A 424 38.57 10.94 14.40
CA GLN A 424 38.18 12.01 15.30
C GLN A 424 36.87 12.67 14.86
N GLN A 425 36.70 12.91 13.56
CA GLN A 425 35.44 13.43 13.04
C GLN A 425 34.27 12.46 13.30
N LYS A 426 34.49 11.16 13.07
CA LYS A 426 33.49 10.12 13.35
C LYS A 426 33.15 10.04 14.84
N ALA A 427 34.15 9.98 15.72
CA ALA A 427 33.97 9.93 17.17
C ALA A 427 33.22 11.15 17.72
N ALA A 428 33.53 12.34 17.21
CA ALA A 428 32.81 13.57 17.55
C ALA A 428 31.35 13.52 17.11
N SER A 429 31.06 13.02 15.91
CA SER A 429 29.68 12.88 15.41
C SER A 429 28.86 11.85 16.21
N ALA A 430 29.51 10.81 16.74
CA ALA A 430 28.89 9.75 17.52
C ALA A 430 28.86 10.03 19.04
N ASN A 431 29.41 11.17 19.48
CA ASN A 431 29.52 11.58 20.89
C ASN A 431 30.23 10.53 21.79
N GLN A 432 31.26 9.86 21.25
CA GLN A 432 31.96 8.76 21.93
C GLN A 432 33.22 9.25 22.66
N GLY A 433 33.06 9.68 23.91
CA GLY A 433 34.17 10.17 24.74
C GLY A 433 35.29 9.16 24.96
N GLU A 434 34.97 7.87 25.07
CA GLU A 434 35.97 6.80 25.25
C GLU A 434 36.83 6.59 24.00
N VAL A 435 36.23 6.69 22.81
CA VAL A 435 36.98 6.62 21.54
C VAL A 435 37.87 7.84 21.39
N GLN A 436 37.39 9.03 21.78
CA GLN A 436 38.20 10.24 21.73
C GLN A 436 39.48 10.13 22.58
N GLU A 437 39.42 9.50 23.75
CA GLU A 437 40.61 9.26 24.58
C GLU A 437 41.64 8.35 23.87
N ILE A 438 41.18 7.29 23.19
CA ILE A 438 42.04 6.41 22.40
C ILE A 438 42.70 7.16 21.23
N LEU A 439 41.94 8.03 20.56
CA LEU A 439 42.42 8.84 19.45
C LEU A 439 43.43 9.91 19.93
N ASP A 440 43.19 10.53 21.08
CA ASP A 440 44.13 11.48 21.68
C ASP A 440 45.46 10.80 22.05
N GLU A 441 45.41 9.56 22.56
CA GLU A 441 46.61 8.73 22.80
C GLU A 441 47.35 8.39 21.49
N ALA A 442 46.64 8.03 20.43
CA ALA A 442 47.22 7.78 19.12
C ALA A 442 47.89 9.04 18.54
N GLY A 443 47.23 10.20 18.65
CA GLY A 443 47.80 11.48 18.25
C GLY A 443 49.09 11.82 18.99
N ALA A 444 49.13 11.61 20.32
CA ALA A 444 50.35 11.83 21.10
C ALA A 444 51.51 10.90 20.70
N LEU A 445 51.22 9.68 20.23
CA LEU A 445 52.22 8.74 19.71
C LEU A 445 52.75 9.19 18.34
N ILE A 446 51.88 9.69 17.46
CA ILE A 446 52.24 10.24 16.15
C ILE A 446 53.10 11.51 16.31
N ASP A 447 52.74 12.41 17.22
CA ASP A 447 53.53 13.60 17.56
C ASP A 447 54.94 13.23 18.09
N ARG A 448 55.00 12.16 18.90
CA ARG A 448 56.26 11.62 19.40
C ARG A 448 57.11 11.03 18.28
N ALA A 449 56.52 10.26 17.36
CA ALA A 449 57.22 9.72 16.20
C ALA A 449 57.78 10.85 15.32
N SER A 450 56.99 11.89 15.06
CA SER A 450 57.40 13.10 14.32
C SER A 450 58.61 13.79 14.97
N SER A 451 58.59 13.92 16.30
CA SER A 451 59.70 14.50 17.07
C SER A 451 60.97 13.65 16.98
N LEU A 452 60.84 12.32 17.04
CA LEU A 452 61.96 11.38 16.92
C LEU A 452 62.58 11.41 15.51
N LEU A 453 61.78 11.55 14.46
CA LEU A 453 62.29 11.72 13.09
C LEU A 453 63.03 13.05 12.90
N ALA A 454 62.54 14.14 13.52
CA ALA A 454 63.25 15.41 13.51
C ALA A 454 64.62 15.30 14.21
N GLU A 455 64.69 14.59 15.34
CA GLU A 455 65.97 14.26 16.00
C GLU A 455 66.87 13.38 15.11
N ALA A 456 66.31 12.35 14.49
CA ALA A 456 67.04 11.45 13.59
C ALA A 456 67.66 12.21 12.40
N ARG A 457 66.91 13.15 11.80
CA ARG A 457 67.40 14.05 10.74
C ARG A 457 68.57 14.90 11.23
N SER A 458 68.43 15.53 12.40
CA SER A 458 69.53 16.33 12.98
C SER A 458 70.78 15.49 13.25
N LEU A 459 70.62 14.26 13.74
CA LEU A 459 71.74 13.34 13.97
C LEU A 459 72.38 12.88 12.65
N LEU A 460 71.59 12.69 11.61
CA LEU A 460 72.06 12.35 10.26
C LEU A 460 72.90 13.51 9.68
N ASP A 461 72.44 14.76 9.83
CA ASP A 461 73.18 15.96 9.42
C ASP A 461 74.52 16.12 10.17
N GLU A 462 74.58 15.64 11.42
CA GLU A 462 75.79 15.59 12.24
C GLU A 462 76.73 14.40 11.91
N GLY A 463 76.33 13.50 11.01
CA GLY A 463 77.07 12.29 10.65
C GLY A 463 76.99 11.15 11.69
N ARG A 464 76.02 11.21 12.62
CA ARG A 464 75.81 10.22 13.70
C ARG A 464 74.80 9.15 13.28
N ILE A 465 75.13 8.39 12.24
CA ILE A 465 74.24 7.44 11.55
C ILE A 465 73.60 6.40 12.50
N ALA A 466 74.39 5.79 13.40
CA ALA A 466 73.88 4.75 14.30
C ALA A 466 72.81 5.27 15.28
N GLU A 467 72.96 6.51 15.75
CA GLU A 467 71.98 7.12 16.65
C GLU A 467 70.73 7.57 15.88
N ALA A 468 70.90 8.03 14.63
CA ALA A 468 69.77 8.31 13.75
C ALA A 468 68.92 7.04 13.50
N LYS A 469 69.56 5.90 13.21
CA LYS A 469 68.88 4.59 13.08
C LYS A 469 68.12 4.19 14.35
N GLU A 470 68.71 4.39 15.53
CA GLU A 470 68.04 4.12 16.80
C GLU A 470 66.78 4.99 16.96
N LYS A 471 66.85 6.27 16.57
CA LYS A 471 65.70 7.19 16.64
C LYS A 471 64.61 6.83 15.64
N ILE A 472 64.96 6.38 14.44
CA ILE A 472 64.00 5.85 13.45
C ILE A 472 63.28 4.63 14.02
N ALA A 473 64.02 3.65 14.55
CA ALA A 473 63.41 2.47 15.16
C ALA A 473 62.49 2.82 16.34
N GLN A 474 62.83 3.85 17.13
CA GLN A 474 61.94 4.37 18.19
C GLN A 474 60.68 5.04 17.62
N ALA A 475 60.77 5.72 16.47
CA ALA A 475 59.64 6.32 15.78
C ALA A 475 58.71 5.24 15.22
N GLU A 476 59.26 4.24 14.52
CA GLU A 476 58.51 3.07 14.02
C GLU A 476 57.75 2.36 15.15
N ALA A 477 58.41 2.09 16.28
CA ALA A 477 57.76 1.46 17.44
C ALA A 477 56.68 2.35 18.10
N ALA A 478 56.73 3.67 17.91
CA ALA A 478 55.65 4.57 18.33
C ALA A 478 54.48 4.53 17.34
N LEU A 479 54.76 4.45 16.03
CA LEU A 479 53.75 4.34 14.98
C LEU A 479 53.01 3.01 15.04
N GLU A 480 53.70 1.88 15.25
CA GLU A 480 53.04 0.57 15.41
C GLU A 480 52.00 0.59 16.56
N LYS A 481 52.30 1.33 17.64
CA LYS A 481 51.35 1.53 18.74
C LYS A 481 50.21 2.46 18.39
N ALA A 482 50.47 3.51 17.61
CA ALA A 482 49.44 4.41 17.12
C ALA A 482 48.48 3.66 16.18
N ASP A 483 49.01 2.88 15.24
CA ASP A 483 48.28 2.03 14.29
C ASP A 483 47.33 1.09 15.05
N SER A 484 47.84 0.34 16.04
CA SER A 484 47.01 -0.53 16.87
C SER A 484 45.91 0.19 17.66
N LYS A 485 46.11 1.47 18.02
CA LYS A 485 45.11 2.30 18.72
C LYS A 485 44.05 2.81 17.75
N LEU A 486 44.45 3.25 16.55
CA LEU A 486 43.54 3.63 15.48
C LEU A 486 42.65 2.45 15.07
N ASP A 487 43.24 1.28 14.89
CA ASP A 487 42.53 0.02 14.65
C ASP A 487 41.46 -0.29 15.70
N THR A 488 41.78 -0.05 16.97
CA THR A 488 40.84 -0.26 18.08
C THR A 488 39.71 0.77 18.05
N ALA A 489 40.04 2.03 17.76
CA ALA A 489 39.05 3.10 17.64
C ALA A 489 38.10 2.87 16.45
N GLU A 490 38.63 2.46 15.29
CA GLU A 490 37.86 2.10 14.10
C GLU A 490 36.87 0.98 14.41
N ALA A 491 37.32 -0.11 15.03
CA ALA A 491 36.47 -1.24 15.39
C ALA A 491 35.34 -0.86 16.37
N ILE A 492 35.60 0.04 17.32
CA ILE A 492 34.55 0.54 18.22
C ILE A 492 33.56 1.41 17.46
N LEU A 493 34.04 2.29 16.57
CA LEU A 493 33.17 3.18 15.79
C LEU A 493 32.28 2.40 14.82
N GLU A 494 32.76 1.32 14.21
CA GLU A 494 31.96 0.45 13.34
C GLU A 494 30.75 -0.14 14.12
N VAL A 495 30.99 -0.64 15.34
CA VAL A 495 29.91 -1.14 16.21
C VAL A 495 28.96 -0.01 16.59
N VAL A 496 29.47 1.17 16.94
CA VAL A 496 28.65 2.33 17.29
C VAL A 496 27.78 2.78 16.11
N GLU A 497 28.30 2.79 14.89
CA GLU A 497 27.55 3.08 13.66
C GLU A 497 26.42 2.07 13.45
N GLU A 498 26.66 0.77 13.66
CA GLU A 498 25.62 -0.27 13.59
C GLU A 498 24.49 -0.04 14.62
N TYR A 499 24.85 0.23 15.87
CA TYR A 499 23.87 0.53 16.92
C TYR A 499 23.10 1.82 16.65
N ALA A 500 23.75 2.84 16.08
CA ALA A 500 23.09 4.07 15.70
C ALA A 500 22.05 3.83 14.59
N GLU A 501 22.36 3.01 13.59
CA GLU A 501 21.40 2.72 12.53
C GLU A 501 20.20 1.93 13.06
N ARG A 502 20.43 0.89 13.86
CA ARG A 502 19.34 0.14 14.52
C ARG A 502 18.45 1.02 15.40
N ALA A 503 19.05 2.00 16.10
CA ALA A 503 18.29 2.95 16.89
C ALA A 503 17.43 3.89 16.02
N ARG A 504 17.90 4.28 14.83
CA ARG A 504 17.08 5.06 13.89
C ARG A 504 15.90 4.24 13.37
N GLU A 505 16.14 3.00 12.95
CA GLU A 505 15.09 2.10 12.46
C GLU A 505 14.00 1.89 13.52
N ALA A 506 14.39 1.64 14.77
CA ALA A 506 13.44 1.48 15.88
C ALA A 506 12.61 2.76 16.14
N ILE A 507 13.25 3.95 16.05
CA ILE A 507 12.55 5.24 16.18
C ILE A 507 11.55 5.44 15.04
N GLU A 508 11.92 5.11 13.80
CA GLU A 508 11.03 5.20 12.63
C GLU A 508 9.83 4.27 12.76
N GLU A 509 10.05 3.02 13.21
CA GLU A 509 8.96 2.06 13.47
C GLU A 509 7.99 2.57 14.56
N ALA A 510 8.53 3.15 15.63
CA ALA A 510 7.71 3.75 16.70
C ALA A 510 6.90 4.96 16.21
N GLU A 511 7.48 5.81 15.33
CA GLU A 511 6.77 6.91 14.68
C GLU A 511 5.63 6.41 13.79
N GLU A 512 5.85 5.36 13.01
CA GLU A 512 4.81 4.75 12.17
C GLU A 512 3.67 4.15 13.03
N ALA A 513 4.02 3.45 14.10
CA ALA A 513 3.05 2.88 15.05
C ALA A 513 2.19 3.98 15.70
N LEU A 514 2.81 5.07 16.14
CA LEU A 514 2.11 6.25 16.68
C LEU A 514 1.16 6.87 15.65
N ALA A 515 1.60 7.07 14.42
CA ALA A 515 0.76 7.64 13.36
C ALA A 515 -0.48 6.76 13.07
N LYS A 516 -0.31 5.43 13.07
CA LYS A 516 -1.42 4.48 12.91
C LYS A 516 -2.39 4.56 14.10
N ALA A 517 -1.86 4.60 15.32
CA ALA A 517 -2.66 4.72 16.54
C ALA A 517 -3.45 6.03 16.57
N GLU A 518 -2.82 7.17 16.22
CA GLU A 518 -3.47 8.47 16.10
C GLU A 518 -4.63 8.47 15.12
N ALA A 519 -4.43 7.93 13.91
CA ALA A 519 -5.46 7.88 12.88
C ALA A 519 -6.68 7.06 13.33
N LYS A 520 -6.44 5.91 13.99
CA LYS A 520 -7.51 5.07 14.54
C LYS A 520 -8.23 5.74 15.70
N LEU A 521 -7.50 6.41 16.57
CA LEU A 521 -8.07 7.11 17.71
C LEU A 521 -8.91 8.32 17.30
N GLN A 522 -8.51 9.04 16.25
CA GLN A 522 -9.32 10.11 15.69
C GLN A 522 -10.66 9.60 15.17
N LEU A 523 -10.67 8.44 14.50
CA LEU A 523 -11.91 7.79 14.07
C LEU A 523 -12.75 7.32 15.28
N ALA A 524 -12.12 6.72 16.28
CA ALA A 524 -12.80 6.26 17.49
C ALA A 524 -13.46 7.43 18.24
N ALA A 525 -12.75 8.55 18.41
CA ALA A 525 -13.25 9.75 19.08
C ALA A 525 -14.41 10.43 18.32
N GLN A 526 -14.47 10.30 16.99
CA GLN A 526 -15.60 10.79 16.19
C GLN A 526 -16.85 9.92 16.38
N LEU A 527 -16.66 8.62 16.59
CA LEU A 527 -17.76 7.65 16.73
C LEU A 527 -18.21 7.48 18.18
N SER A 528 -17.36 7.81 19.15
CA SER A 528 -17.58 7.48 20.55
C SER A 528 -16.80 8.38 21.50
N GLY A 529 -17.47 8.86 22.55
CA GLY A 529 -16.82 9.47 23.72
C GLY A 529 -16.55 8.46 24.85
N SER A 530 -16.37 7.17 24.53
CA SER A 530 -16.26 6.10 25.53
C SER A 530 -14.99 6.17 26.37
N GLU A 531 -15.05 5.55 27.56
CA GLU A 531 -13.89 5.35 28.45
C GLU A 531 -12.71 4.66 27.75
N ALA A 532 -12.99 3.78 26.77
CA ALA A 532 -11.96 3.14 25.96
C ALA A 532 -11.17 4.13 25.07
N VAL A 533 -11.82 5.20 24.58
CA VAL A 533 -11.15 6.27 23.84
C VAL A 533 -10.25 7.08 24.77
N GLU A 534 -10.70 7.36 25.99
CA GLU A 534 -9.88 8.04 27.00
C GLU A 534 -8.66 7.20 27.42
N GLU A 535 -8.84 5.90 27.63
CA GLU A 535 -7.72 4.98 27.90
C GLU A 535 -6.72 4.94 26.74
N ALA A 536 -7.21 4.85 25.50
CA ALA A 536 -6.37 4.87 24.30
C ALA A 536 -5.60 6.20 24.14
N LEU A 537 -6.22 7.35 24.46
CA LEU A 537 -5.55 8.66 24.48
C LEU A 537 -4.41 8.70 25.50
N ASN A 538 -4.64 8.20 26.71
CA ASN A 538 -3.60 8.15 27.75
C ASN A 538 -2.41 7.28 27.32
N ARG A 539 -2.67 6.12 26.69
CA ARG A 539 -1.60 5.26 26.15
C ARG A 539 -0.85 5.93 25.01
N LEU A 540 -1.56 6.61 24.11
CA LEU A 540 -0.92 7.34 23.03
C LEU A 540 0.00 8.45 23.55
N GLU A 541 -0.40 9.16 24.60
CA GLU A 541 0.44 10.19 25.24
C GLU A 541 1.69 9.57 25.89
N GLU A 542 1.54 8.45 26.60
CA GLU A 542 2.67 7.69 27.16
C GLU A 542 3.65 7.24 26.06
N ALA A 543 3.15 6.72 24.93
CA ALA A 543 3.97 6.33 23.79
C ALA A 543 4.75 7.52 23.20
N LYS A 544 4.15 8.71 23.12
CA LYS A 544 4.83 9.94 22.66
C LYS A 544 5.94 10.37 23.61
N GLU A 545 5.70 10.33 24.91
CA GLU A 545 6.72 10.64 25.91
C GLU A 545 7.93 9.69 25.78
N LYS A 546 7.67 8.39 25.57
CA LYS A 546 8.71 7.38 25.33
C LYS A 546 9.49 7.63 24.04
N LEU A 547 8.81 7.97 22.94
CA LEU A 547 9.46 8.28 21.67
C LEU A 547 10.37 9.51 21.80
N GLU A 548 9.94 10.57 22.47
CA GLU A 548 10.77 11.76 22.70
C GLU A 548 11.99 11.44 23.56
N ALA A 549 11.82 10.60 24.60
CA ALA A 549 12.96 10.09 25.38
C ALA A 549 13.92 9.25 24.53
N ALA A 550 13.41 8.44 23.59
CA ALA A 550 14.23 7.68 22.65
C ALA A 550 15.06 8.59 21.74
N LYS A 551 14.45 9.65 21.18
CA LYS A 551 15.13 10.67 20.36
C LYS A 551 16.19 11.45 21.14
N GLU A 552 15.91 11.75 22.41
CA GLU A 552 16.89 12.38 23.30
C GLU A 552 18.07 11.42 23.59
N ALA A 553 17.80 10.15 23.90
CA ALA A 553 18.84 9.15 24.10
C ALA A 553 19.71 8.96 22.85
N TYR A 554 19.08 8.91 21.67
CA TYR A 554 19.74 8.85 20.37
C TYR A 554 20.69 10.02 20.16
N SER A 555 20.19 11.25 20.36
CA SER A 555 20.98 12.48 20.18
C SER A 555 22.16 12.59 21.14
N ASN A 556 22.10 11.88 22.28
CA ASN A 556 23.17 11.82 23.27
C ASN A 556 24.17 10.68 23.00
N GLY A 557 24.02 9.89 21.93
CA GLY A 557 24.87 8.74 21.63
C GLY A 557 24.56 7.49 22.47
N ARG A 558 23.44 7.47 23.19
CA ARG A 558 22.99 6.33 24.02
C ARG A 558 22.09 5.41 23.21
N TYR A 559 22.63 4.84 22.12
CA TYR A 559 21.84 4.10 21.13
C TYR A 559 21.12 2.86 21.68
N GLY A 560 21.74 2.12 22.60
CA GLY A 560 21.08 0.97 23.24
C GLY A 560 19.85 1.35 24.07
N GLU A 561 19.90 2.49 24.77
CA GLU A 561 18.73 3.03 25.50
C GLU A 561 17.66 3.57 24.54
N ALA A 562 18.09 4.21 23.44
CA ALA A 562 17.18 4.69 22.40
C ALA A 562 16.38 3.55 21.75
N ILE A 563 17.01 2.42 21.44
CA ILE A 563 16.33 1.23 20.89
C ILE A 563 15.24 0.75 21.85
N VAL A 564 15.58 0.52 23.12
CA VAL A 564 14.62 0.01 24.12
C VAL A 564 13.44 0.97 24.31
N LEU A 565 13.70 2.28 24.40
CA LEU A 565 12.64 3.28 24.54
C LEU A 565 11.76 3.38 23.30
N ALA A 566 12.32 3.23 22.10
CA ALA A 566 11.56 3.24 20.86
C ALA A 566 10.68 1.98 20.72
N GLU A 567 11.22 0.80 21.04
CA GLU A 567 10.45 -0.46 21.07
C GLU A 567 9.29 -0.38 22.11
N GLU A 568 9.54 0.19 23.29
CA GLU A 568 8.50 0.44 24.29
C GLU A 568 7.42 1.41 23.74
N ALA A 569 7.83 2.50 23.09
CA ALA A 569 6.91 3.45 22.46
C ALA A 569 6.03 2.78 21.39
N ALA A 570 6.62 1.96 20.52
CA ALA A 570 5.92 1.22 19.49
C ALA A 570 4.88 0.23 20.09
N SER A 571 5.28 -0.51 21.13
CA SER A 571 4.39 -1.45 21.82
C SER A 571 3.19 -0.74 22.47
N ILE A 572 3.43 0.38 23.16
CA ILE A 572 2.35 1.16 23.80
C ILE A 572 1.44 1.80 22.74
N ALA A 573 1.99 2.25 21.62
CA ALA A 573 1.20 2.77 20.50
C ALA A 573 0.28 1.69 19.90
N GLU A 574 0.76 0.45 19.76
CA GLU A 574 -0.08 -0.66 19.30
C GLU A 574 -1.19 -0.99 20.32
N GLU A 575 -0.92 -0.96 21.63
CA GLU A 575 -1.97 -1.09 22.66
C GLU A 575 -3.02 0.01 22.55
N ALA A 576 -2.60 1.27 22.33
CA ALA A 576 -3.51 2.40 22.11
C ALA A 576 -4.39 2.19 20.87
N LYS A 577 -3.81 1.67 19.79
CA LYS A 577 -4.52 1.32 18.56
C LYS A 577 -5.55 0.22 18.79
N GLU A 578 -5.21 -0.86 19.48
CA GLU A 578 -6.16 -1.95 19.79
C GLU A 578 -7.34 -1.46 20.64
N LEU A 579 -7.09 -0.59 21.62
CA LEU A 579 -8.15 0.02 22.42
C LEU A 579 -9.07 0.90 21.55
N ALA A 580 -8.50 1.69 20.64
CA ALA A 580 -9.27 2.48 19.69
C ALA A 580 -10.13 1.60 18.76
N GLU A 581 -9.61 0.47 18.29
CA GLU A 581 -10.37 -0.49 17.47
C GLU A 581 -11.54 -1.10 18.24
N LYS A 582 -11.34 -1.52 19.48
CA LYS A 582 -12.43 -2.00 20.36
C LYS A 582 -13.50 -0.93 20.58
N ALA A 583 -13.11 0.33 20.75
CA ALA A 583 -14.04 1.43 20.90
C ALA A 583 -14.90 1.64 19.63
N ILE A 584 -14.29 1.50 18.45
CA ILE A 584 -14.98 1.58 17.15
C ILE A 584 -15.98 0.43 17.01
N GLU A 585 -15.57 -0.81 17.31
CA GLU A 585 -16.45 -1.99 17.24
C GLU A 585 -17.66 -1.84 18.16
N ALA A 586 -17.42 -1.42 19.42
CA ALA A 586 -18.49 -1.18 20.38
C ALA A 586 -19.47 -0.08 19.91
N ALA A 587 -18.95 0.99 19.29
CA ALA A 587 -19.79 2.04 18.71
C ALA A 587 -20.66 1.50 17.57
N GLN A 588 -20.11 0.69 16.67
CA GLN A 588 -20.83 0.08 15.56
C GLN A 588 -21.92 -0.90 16.03
N GLU A 589 -21.64 -1.68 17.08
CA GLU A 589 -22.62 -2.55 17.71
C GLU A 589 -23.77 -1.73 18.31
N ALA A 590 -23.45 -0.64 19.02
CA ALA A 590 -24.45 0.24 19.60
C ALA A 590 -25.33 0.94 18.54
N VAL A 591 -24.75 1.38 17.42
CA VAL A 591 -25.52 1.88 16.26
C VAL A 591 -26.49 0.82 15.76
N SER A 592 -26.01 -0.40 15.56
CA SER A 592 -26.82 -1.50 15.03
C SER A 592 -27.97 -1.86 15.98
N GLU A 593 -27.72 -1.88 17.29
CA GLU A 593 -28.76 -2.09 18.31
C GLU A 593 -29.85 -1.01 18.23
N VAL A 594 -29.46 0.26 18.15
CA VAL A 594 -30.39 1.39 18.06
C VAL A 594 -31.21 1.32 16.78
N LEU A 595 -30.60 1.03 15.63
CA LEU A 595 -31.32 0.93 14.35
C LEU A 595 -32.33 -0.22 14.36
N ASN A 596 -31.99 -1.37 14.94
CA ASN A 596 -32.93 -2.49 15.09
C ASN A 596 -34.12 -2.10 15.99
N GLN A 597 -33.88 -1.35 17.07
CA GLN A 597 -34.96 -0.85 17.93
C GLN A 597 -35.85 0.17 17.20
N VAL A 598 -35.27 1.02 16.35
CA VAL A 598 -36.04 1.94 15.50
C VAL A 598 -36.97 1.15 14.57
N GLU A 599 -36.45 0.12 13.90
CA GLU A 599 -37.24 -0.74 12.99
C GLU A 599 -38.40 -1.42 13.72
N GLU A 600 -38.14 -2.03 14.89
CA GLU A 600 -39.19 -2.68 15.71
C GLU A 600 -40.29 -1.69 16.12
N LEU A 601 -39.93 -0.47 16.51
CA LEU A 601 -40.90 0.55 16.90
C LEU A 601 -41.66 1.15 15.70
N LEU A 602 -41.04 1.25 14.52
CA LEU A 602 -41.74 1.66 13.29
C LEU A 602 -42.79 0.63 12.89
N ASP A 603 -42.46 -0.67 12.96
CA ASP A 603 -43.43 -1.74 12.76
C ASP A 603 -44.57 -1.64 13.77
N ARG A 604 -44.26 -1.36 15.04
CA ARG A 604 -45.30 -1.17 16.06
C ARG A 604 -46.21 0.03 15.80
N VAL A 605 -45.66 1.14 15.31
CA VAL A 605 -46.43 2.32 14.89
C VAL A 605 -47.39 1.95 13.77
N LYS A 606 -46.90 1.19 12.78
CA LYS A 606 -47.70 0.73 11.64
C LYS A 606 -48.84 -0.20 12.08
N ASP A 607 -48.56 -1.16 12.95
CA ASP A 607 -49.59 -2.07 13.50
C ASP A 607 -50.71 -1.28 14.20
N LEU A 608 -50.35 -0.22 14.95
CA LEU A 608 -51.33 0.63 15.63
C LEU A 608 -52.14 1.50 14.66
N GLN A 609 -51.53 1.95 13.55
CA GLN A 609 -52.24 2.64 12.48
C GLN A 609 -53.30 1.71 11.83
N GLU A 610 -52.92 0.47 11.54
CA GLU A 610 -53.87 -0.53 11.00
C GLU A 610 -54.99 -0.84 12.03
N GLU A 611 -54.64 -0.99 13.31
CA GLU A 611 -55.63 -1.24 14.38
C GLU A 611 -56.63 -0.09 14.54
N ILE A 612 -56.19 1.17 14.44
CA ILE A 612 -57.10 2.32 14.56
C ILE A 612 -57.96 2.49 13.30
N GLU A 613 -57.44 2.18 12.11
CA GLU A 613 -58.21 2.17 10.86
C GLU A 613 -59.34 1.13 10.91
N ASP A 614 -59.05 -0.07 11.39
CA ASP A 614 -60.03 -1.15 11.61
C ASP A 614 -61.14 -0.72 12.59
N ILE A 615 -60.77 -0.06 13.69
CA ILE A 615 -61.74 0.45 14.67
C ILE A 615 -62.62 1.53 14.04
N ALA A 616 -62.01 2.44 13.28
CA ALA A 616 -62.74 3.51 12.60
C ALA A 616 -63.71 2.96 11.54
N GLU A 617 -63.31 1.93 10.79
CA GLU A 617 -64.19 1.25 9.83
C GLU A 617 -65.39 0.62 10.51
N LYS A 618 -65.18 -0.16 11.59
CA LYS A 618 -66.27 -0.75 12.38
C LYS A 618 -67.23 0.31 12.92
N ALA A 619 -66.71 1.43 13.41
CA ALA A 619 -67.54 2.53 13.89
C ALA A 619 -68.39 3.16 12.77
N ARG A 620 -67.85 3.28 11.54
CA ARG A 620 -68.59 3.78 10.37
C ARG A 620 -69.67 2.80 9.91
N GLU A 621 -69.35 1.52 9.80
CA GLU A 621 -70.30 0.47 9.40
C GLU A 621 -71.48 0.36 10.38
N ALA A 622 -71.21 0.51 11.67
CA ALA A 622 -72.22 0.56 12.71
C ALA A 622 -73.01 1.88 12.74
N GLY A 623 -72.55 2.93 12.06
CA GLY A 623 -73.16 4.26 12.09
C GLY A 623 -73.01 4.99 13.43
N VAL A 624 -71.99 4.63 14.22
CA VAL A 624 -71.71 5.19 15.56
C VAL A 624 -70.49 6.10 15.59
N LEU A 625 -69.87 6.39 14.44
CA LEU A 625 -68.74 7.32 14.35
C LEU A 625 -69.22 8.76 14.68
N THR A 626 -69.11 9.13 15.95
CA THR A 626 -69.41 10.48 16.44
C THR A 626 -68.21 11.41 16.28
N GLU A 627 -68.44 12.73 16.42
CA GLU A 627 -67.35 13.72 16.44
C GLU A 627 -66.33 13.45 17.56
N GLU A 628 -66.77 12.90 18.69
CA GLU A 628 -65.90 12.57 19.83
C GLU A 628 -64.97 11.38 19.51
N ILE A 629 -65.50 10.32 18.90
CA ILE A 629 -64.71 9.16 18.46
C ILE A 629 -63.76 9.58 17.34
N GLN A 630 -64.22 10.38 16.38
CA GLN A 630 -63.36 10.87 15.30
C GLN A 630 -62.22 11.75 15.84
N ALA A 631 -62.50 12.65 16.78
CA ALA A 631 -61.47 13.50 17.38
C ALA A 631 -60.41 12.67 18.13
N ALA A 632 -60.83 11.61 18.85
CA ALA A 632 -59.91 10.71 19.52
C ALA A 632 -59.05 9.90 18.53
N ILE A 633 -59.63 9.45 17.40
CA ILE A 633 -58.89 8.81 16.30
C ILE A 633 -57.84 9.77 15.74
N ASP A 634 -58.23 11.01 15.44
CA ASP A 634 -57.32 12.02 14.89
C ASP A 634 -56.17 12.34 15.87
N GLU A 635 -56.45 12.36 17.18
CA GLU A 635 -55.43 12.53 18.22
C GLU A 635 -54.42 11.38 18.25
N VAL A 636 -54.89 10.13 18.17
CA VAL A 636 -54.01 8.95 18.08
C VAL A 636 -53.14 9.00 16.83
N LEU A 637 -53.71 9.31 15.67
CA LEU A 637 -52.95 9.42 14.43
C LEU A 637 -51.87 10.51 14.53
N GLY A 638 -52.18 11.66 15.13
CA GLY A 638 -51.20 12.70 15.39
C GLY A 638 -50.06 12.27 16.32
N LYS A 639 -50.36 11.45 17.33
CA LYS A 639 -49.34 10.84 18.22
C LYS A 639 -48.46 9.85 17.47
N LEU A 640 -49.04 9.01 16.60
CA LEU A 640 -48.28 8.06 15.79
C LEU A 640 -47.36 8.76 14.78
N ASP A 641 -47.81 9.86 14.17
CA ASP A 641 -46.96 10.72 13.32
C ASP A 641 -45.82 11.35 14.12
N GLN A 642 -46.09 11.82 15.35
CA GLN A 642 -45.05 12.33 16.25
C GLN A 642 -44.02 11.26 16.59
N ALA A 643 -44.47 10.05 16.95
CA ALA A 643 -43.58 8.92 17.24
C ALA A 643 -42.69 8.59 16.04
N ARG A 644 -43.26 8.57 14.82
CA ARG A 644 -42.50 8.34 13.59
C ARG A 644 -41.41 9.39 13.38
N SER A 645 -41.73 10.67 13.57
CA SER A 645 -40.74 11.76 13.46
C SER A 645 -39.59 11.59 14.46
N LEU A 646 -39.88 11.18 15.70
CA LEU A 646 -38.84 10.92 16.71
C LEU A 646 -37.97 9.71 16.35
N LEU A 647 -38.55 8.68 15.75
CA LEU A 647 -37.82 7.49 15.26
C LEU A 647 -36.90 7.83 14.07
N GLU A 648 -37.35 8.69 13.16
CA GLU A 648 -36.52 9.21 12.05
C GLU A 648 -35.36 10.08 12.56
N GLU A 649 -35.58 10.91 13.59
CA GLU A 649 -34.52 11.64 14.29
C GLU A 649 -33.53 10.69 14.96
N ALA A 650 -34.01 9.63 15.63
CA ALA A 650 -33.16 8.64 16.26
C ALA A 650 -32.27 7.88 15.25
N ASP A 651 -32.84 7.46 14.11
CA ASP A 651 -32.09 6.84 13.01
C ASP A 651 -30.99 7.76 12.47
N SER A 652 -31.30 9.03 12.28
CA SER A 652 -30.35 10.03 11.79
C SER A 652 -29.20 10.24 12.77
N LEU A 653 -29.51 10.46 14.06
CA LEU A 653 -28.51 10.63 15.12
C LEU A 653 -27.62 9.39 15.27
N ALA A 654 -28.19 8.18 15.19
CA ALA A 654 -27.42 6.95 15.24
C ALA A 654 -26.42 6.84 14.09
N LYS A 655 -26.83 7.18 12.86
CA LYS A 655 -25.96 7.19 11.68
C LYS A 655 -24.87 8.26 11.75
N GLU A 656 -25.12 9.36 12.46
CA GLU A 656 -24.14 10.41 12.74
C GLU A 656 -23.20 10.06 13.91
N GLY A 657 -23.47 8.98 14.66
CA GLY A 657 -22.66 8.53 15.80
C GLY A 657 -23.09 9.10 17.15
N ASP A 658 -24.15 9.90 17.21
CA ASP A 658 -24.74 10.40 18.47
C ASP A 658 -25.70 9.36 19.07
N ILE A 659 -25.12 8.32 19.68
CA ILE A 659 -25.88 7.19 20.25
C ILE A 659 -26.72 7.60 21.45
N ASP A 660 -26.21 8.51 22.28
CA ASP A 660 -26.95 8.99 23.45
C ASP A 660 -28.16 9.83 23.03
N GLY A 661 -27.99 10.72 22.06
CA GLY A 661 -29.08 11.46 21.44
C GLY A 661 -30.12 10.53 20.80
N ALA A 662 -29.66 9.53 20.05
CA ALA A 662 -30.54 8.55 19.42
C ALA A 662 -31.34 7.73 20.46
N ARG A 663 -30.69 7.28 21.54
CA ARG A 663 -31.35 6.55 22.64
C ARG A 663 -32.37 7.41 23.37
N GLN A 664 -32.09 8.70 23.57
CA GLN A 664 -33.05 9.64 24.13
C GLN A 664 -34.29 9.74 23.24
N LYS A 665 -34.11 9.91 21.93
CA LYS A 665 -35.21 10.00 20.96
C LYS A 665 -36.04 8.72 20.86
N LEU A 666 -35.38 7.55 20.93
CA LEU A 666 -36.05 6.27 21.08
C LEU A 666 -36.92 6.19 22.34
N GLY A 667 -36.40 6.67 23.47
CA GLY A 667 -37.16 6.75 24.72
C GLY A 667 -38.41 7.62 24.59
N GLU A 668 -38.25 8.83 24.04
CA GLU A 668 -39.37 9.74 23.77
C GLU A 668 -40.40 9.11 22.82
N ALA A 669 -39.97 8.44 21.75
CA ALA A 669 -40.86 7.75 20.82
C ALA A 669 -41.63 6.62 21.51
N ARG A 670 -40.97 5.86 22.39
CA ARG A 670 -41.59 4.76 23.14
C ARG A 670 -42.71 5.27 24.07
N ASP A 671 -42.46 6.37 24.77
CA ASP A 671 -43.45 6.99 25.65
C ASP A 671 -44.70 7.44 24.84
N VAL A 672 -44.49 8.07 23.67
CA VAL A 672 -45.58 8.49 22.77
C VAL A 672 -46.36 7.29 22.22
N ILE A 673 -45.67 6.19 21.87
CA ILE A 673 -46.33 4.95 21.43
C ILE A 673 -47.16 4.34 22.56
N GLU A 674 -46.66 4.33 23.80
CA GLU A 674 -47.40 3.80 24.95
C GLU A 674 -48.66 4.63 25.24
N GLU A 675 -48.58 5.96 25.12
CA GLU A 675 -49.75 6.84 25.17
C GLU A 675 -50.77 6.49 24.07
N ALA A 676 -50.31 6.33 22.82
CA ALA A 676 -51.17 5.96 21.70
C ALA A 676 -51.86 4.61 21.91
N VAL A 677 -51.15 3.61 22.45
CA VAL A 677 -51.73 2.29 22.81
C VAL A 677 -52.87 2.44 23.81
N SER A 678 -52.71 3.28 24.84
CA SER A 678 -53.77 3.53 25.82
C SER A 678 -54.99 4.17 25.16
N MET A 679 -54.78 5.18 24.30
CA MET A 679 -55.85 5.87 23.59
C MET A 679 -56.59 4.94 22.62
N VAL A 680 -55.90 4.09 21.86
CA VAL A 680 -56.53 3.08 20.98
C VAL A 680 -57.47 2.17 21.79
N ARG A 681 -57.05 1.79 23.01
CA ARG A 681 -57.88 0.98 23.91
C ARG A 681 -59.13 1.73 24.37
N ASP A 682 -59.00 3.01 24.69
CA ASP A 682 -60.11 3.86 25.09
C ASP A 682 -61.11 4.05 23.94
N ILE A 683 -60.61 4.30 22.71
CA ILE A 683 -61.44 4.44 21.50
C ILE A 683 -62.19 3.14 21.22
N ARG A 684 -61.53 1.98 21.32
CA ARG A 684 -62.20 0.68 21.20
C ARG A 684 -63.35 0.56 22.20
N SER A 685 -63.11 0.91 23.47
CA SER A 685 -64.14 0.86 24.51
C SER A 685 -65.32 1.80 24.19
N MET A 686 -65.04 3.01 23.67
CA MET A 686 -66.08 3.96 23.27
C MET A 686 -66.93 3.41 22.11
N VAL A 687 -66.28 2.83 21.09
CA VAL A 687 -66.97 2.24 19.93
C VAL A 687 -67.82 1.04 20.35
N GLU A 688 -67.26 0.13 21.16
CA GLU A 688 -67.99 -1.04 21.66
C GLU A 688 -69.21 -0.64 22.49
N GLN A 689 -69.06 0.38 23.35
CA GLN A 689 -70.18 0.91 24.14
C GLN A 689 -71.25 1.55 23.25
N ALA A 690 -70.84 2.40 22.30
CA ALA A 690 -71.78 3.07 21.40
C ALA A 690 -72.57 2.07 20.52
N ILE A 691 -71.91 0.99 20.08
CA ILE A 691 -72.57 -0.12 19.39
C ILE A 691 -73.59 -0.81 20.30
N GLY A 692 -73.20 -1.10 21.55
CA GLY A 692 -74.09 -1.70 22.54
C GLY A 692 -75.34 -0.87 22.80
N ASP A 693 -75.16 0.43 23.02
CA ASP A 693 -76.26 1.38 23.25
C ASP A 693 -77.19 1.46 22.04
N LEU A 694 -76.66 1.47 20.82
CA LEU A 694 -77.44 1.46 19.58
C LEU A 694 -78.24 0.16 19.41
N ILE A 695 -77.66 -1.00 19.74
CA ILE A 695 -78.36 -2.29 19.69
C ILE A 695 -79.58 -2.27 20.63
N ASP A 696 -79.41 -1.75 21.84
CA ASP A 696 -80.50 -1.67 22.82
C ASP A 696 -81.60 -0.69 22.39
N GLU A 697 -81.24 0.44 21.77
CA GLU A 697 -82.19 1.38 21.18
C GLU A 697 -83.00 0.73 20.03
N LEU A 698 -82.32 0.09 19.08
CA LEU A 698 -82.99 -0.55 17.94
C LEU A 698 -83.90 -1.70 18.38
N ARG A 699 -83.51 -2.48 19.39
CA ARG A 699 -84.37 -3.52 20.00
C ARG A 699 -85.63 -2.93 20.61
N ARG A 700 -85.50 -1.79 21.30
CA ARG A 700 -86.64 -1.09 21.88
C ARG A 700 -87.60 -0.57 20.80
N LEU A 701 -87.08 0.04 19.74
CA LEU A 701 -87.90 0.50 18.61
C LEU A 701 -88.64 -0.65 17.92
N ILE A 702 -87.99 -1.80 17.73
CA ILE A 702 -88.65 -2.99 17.18
C ILE A 702 -89.83 -3.41 18.05
N GLU A 703 -89.65 -3.44 19.38
CA GLU A 703 -90.73 -3.82 20.30
C GLU A 703 -91.89 -2.82 20.29
N GLU A 704 -91.58 -1.52 20.28
CA GLU A 704 -92.60 -0.45 20.20
C GLU A 704 -93.39 -0.54 18.87
N LEU A 705 -92.74 -0.80 17.74
CA LEU A 705 -93.42 -0.98 16.45
C LEU A 705 -94.21 -2.29 16.37
N ARG A 706 -93.75 -3.37 17.03
CA ARG A 706 -94.53 -4.62 17.16
C ARG A 706 -95.80 -4.42 17.96
N GLU A 707 -95.74 -3.64 19.04
CA GLU A 707 -96.92 -3.27 19.83
C GLU A 707 -97.89 -2.44 18.97
N LYS A 708 -97.39 -1.42 18.25
CA LYS A 708 -98.21 -0.64 17.30
C LYS A 708 -98.88 -1.52 16.23
N ALA A 709 -98.15 -2.47 15.65
CA ALA A 709 -98.70 -3.42 14.67
C ALA A 709 -99.85 -4.26 15.26
N ALA A 710 -99.70 -4.72 16.51
CA ALA A 710 -100.72 -5.50 17.21
C ALA A 710 -101.98 -4.66 17.51
N GLU A 711 -101.81 -3.40 17.89
CA GLU A 711 -102.92 -2.44 18.09
C GLU A 711 -103.69 -2.20 16.79
N LEU A 712 -102.99 -1.81 15.71
CA LEU A 712 -103.60 -1.57 14.40
C LEU A 712 -104.32 -2.82 13.86
N ASN A 713 -103.77 -4.01 14.07
CA ASN A 713 -104.43 -5.26 13.65
C ASN A 713 -105.72 -5.52 14.43
N THR A 714 -105.73 -5.19 15.72
CA THR A 714 -106.93 -5.28 16.57
C THR A 714 -107.99 -4.28 16.12
N GLU A 715 -107.59 -3.06 15.79
CA GLU A 715 -108.46 -2.03 15.23
C GLU A 715 -109.04 -2.45 13.87
N ALA A 716 -108.19 -2.94 12.96
CA ALA A 716 -108.60 -3.49 11.68
C ALA A 716 -109.67 -4.58 11.85
N ALA A 717 -109.50 -5.50 12.79
CA ALA A 717 -110.49 -6.54 13.09
C ALA A 717 -111.84 -5.96 13.57
N MET A 718 -111.82 -4.91 14.40
CA MET A 718 -113.04 -4.24 14.88
C MET A 718 -113.76 -3.51 13.74
N LEU A 719 -113.03 -2.73 12.95
CA LEU A 719 -113.57 -2.01 11.79
C LEU A 719 -114.10 -2.99 10.72
N GLU A 720 -113.43 -4.13 10.52
CA GLU A 720 -113.86 -5.15 9.56
C GLU A 720 -115.20 -5.75 9.98
N ALA A 721 -115.33 -6.12 11.25
CA ALA A 721 -116.58 -6.63 11.80
C ALA A 721 -117.73 -5.62 11.65
N LYS A 722 -117.45 -4.32 11.77
CA LYS A 722 -118.41 -3.24 11.56
C LYS A 722 -118.74 -3.06 10.07
N ALA A 723 -117.75 -2.99 9.20
CA ALA A 723 -117.92 -2.86 7.75
C ALA A 723 -118.73 -4.02 7.15
N ARG A 724 -118.48 -5.26 7.60
CA ARG A 724 -119.28 -6.44 7.22
C ARG A 724 -120.74 -6.32 7.63
N ARG A 725 -121.04 -5.74 8.81
CA ARG A 725 -122.43 -5.49 9.25
C ARG A 725 -123.12 -4.41 8.43
N MET A 726 -122.38 -3.39 8.02
CA MET A 726 -122.90 -2.27 7.22
C MET A 726 -122.96 -2.59 5.71
N GLY A 727 -122.25 -3.63 5.27
CA GLY A 727 -122.14 -3.98 3.86
C GLY A 727 -121.28 -3.01 3.03
N ASP A 728 -120.43 -2.21 3.69
CA ASP A 728 -119.54 -1.27 3.00
C ASP A 728 -118.31 -2.00 2.46
N ARG A 729 -118.30 -2.26 1.16
CA ARG A 729 -117.21 -2.98 0.48
C ARG A 729 -115.94 -2.16 0.37
N GLU A 730 -116.03 -0.84 0.31
CA GLU A 730 -114.85 0.02 0.16
C GLU A 730 -114.10 0.11 1.48
N ALA A 731 -114.82 0.20 2.60
CA ALA A 731 -114.22 0.08 3.93
C ALA A 731 -113.52 -1.27 4.12
N LEU A 732 -114.11 -2.38 3.66
CA LEU A 732 -113.46 -3.69 3.69
C LEU A 732 -112.17 -3.74 2.87
N ARG A 733 -112.17 -3.15 1.66
CA ARG A 733 -110.97 -3.08 0.83
C ARG A 733 -109.84 -2.31 1.51
N LEU A 734 -110.14 -1.15 2.10
CA LEU A 734 -109.15 -0.35 2.84
C LEU A 734 -108.59 -1.11 4.06
N ILE A 735 -109.44 -1.87 4.76
CA ILE A 735 -109.01 -2.68 5.90
C ILE A 735 -108.16 -3.88 5.46
N GLU A 736 -108.47 -4.51 4.32
CA GLU A 736 -107.65 -5.57 3.74
C GLU A 736 -106.27 -5.03 3.32
N GLU A 737 -106.21 -3.85 2.69
CA GLU A 737 -104.95 -3.16 2.38
C GLU A 737 -104.16 -2.85 3.66
N ALA A 738 -104.80 -2.31 4.69
CA ALA A 738 -104.15 -2.04 5.97
C ALA A 738 -103.60 -3.32 6.62
N ARG A 739 -104.34 -4.43 6.59
CA ARG A 739 -103.87 -5.72 7.09
C ARG A 739 -102.67 -6.26 6.32
N SER A 740 -102.67 -6.13 5.00
CA SER A 740 -101.53 -6.49 4.16
C SER A 740 -100.29 -5.71 4.56
N ASN A 741 -100.42 -4.39 4.76
CA ASN A 741 -99.31 -3.54 5.17
C ASN A 741 -98.81 -3.89 6.59
N ILE A 742 -99.71 -4.21 7.52
CA ILE A 742 -99.34 -4.67 8.88
C ILE A 742 -98.55 -5.99 8.83
N GLU A 743 -98.99 -6.95 8.01
CA GLU A 743 -98.32 -8.25 7.87
C GLU A 743 -96.91 -8.08 7.28
N GLU A 744 -96.76 -7.25 6.24
CA GLU A 744 -95.45 -6.93 5.67
C GLU A 744 -94.55 -6.18 6.67
N ALA A 745 -95.11 -5.26 7.47
CA ALA A 745 -94.36 -4.58 8.52
C ALA A 745 -93.82 -5.56 9.58
N ILE A 746 -94.61 -6.56 9.98
CA ILE A 746 -94.18 -7.59 10.94
C ILE A 746 -93.02 -8.41 10.35
N GLU A 747 -93.08 -8.75 9.06
CA GLU A 747 -91.98 -9.42 8.37
C GLU A 747 -90.70 -8.56 8.38
N LYS A 748 -90.80 -7.26 8.11
CA LYS A 748 -89.68 -6.32 8.19
C LYS A 748 -89.10 -6.17 9.59
N LEU A 749 -89.92 -6.18 10.64
CA LEU A 749 -89.44 -6.17 12.02
C LEU A 749 -88.74 -7.49 12.41
N GLN A 750 -89.16 -8.61 11.83
CA GLN A 750 -88.45 -9.88 11.99
C GLN A 750 -87.09 -9.83 11.28
N ASP A 751 -87.03 -9.37 10.03
CA ASP A 751 -85.77 -9.14 9.29
C ASP A 751 -84.82 -8.21 10.05
N ALA A 752 -85.34 -7.12 10.63
CA ALA A 752 -84.55 -6.23 11.49
C ALA A 752 -83.99 -6.94 12.73
N THR A 753 -84.78 -7.83 13.36
CA THR A 753 -84.34 -8.62 14.51
C THR A 753 -83.20 -9.57 14.13
N ASP A 754 -83.34 -10.24 12.98
CA ASP A 754 -82.35 -11.19 12.49
C ASP A 754 -81.04 -10.46 12.12
N LYS A 755 -81.14 -9.31 11.41
CA LYS A 755 -79.99 -8.44 11.08
C LYS A 755 -79.29 -7.88 12.31
N LEU A 756 -80.02 -7.52 13.37
CA LEU A 756 -79.42 -7.15 14.67
C LEU A 756 -78.67 -8.32 15.30
N GLY A 757 -79.21 -9.53 15.21
CA GLY A 757 -78.54 -10.75 15.67
C GLY A 757 -77.22 -11.01 14.96
N ASP A 758 -77.15 -10.65 13.68
CA ASP A 758 -75.97 -10.79 12.83
C ASP A 758 -74.99 -9.60 12.94
N GLY A 759 -75.29 -8.57 13.74
CA GLY A 759 -74.45 -7.38 13.91
C GLY A 759 -74.53 -6.37 12.76
N LYS A 760 -75.49 -6.51 11.84
CA LYS A 760 -75.68 -5.63 10.68
C LYS A 760 -76.57 -4.43 11.01
N LEU A 761 -76.06 -3.52 11.84
CA LEU A 761 -76.84 -2.43 12.43
C LEU A 761 -77.47 -1.50 11.37
N GLY A 762 -76.72 -1.15 10.31
CA GLY A 762 -77.22 -0.32 9.22
C GLY A 762 -78.43 -0.95 8.51
N GLU A 763 -78.35 -2.23 8.17
CA GLU A 763 -79.45 -2.95 7.50
C GLU A 763 -80.65 -3.15 8.42
N ALA A 764 -80.42 -3.35 9.72
CA ALA A 764 -81.49 -3.47 10.71
C ALA A 764 -82.26 -2.16 10.87
N ARG A 765 -81.54 -1.04 10.93
CA ARG A 765 -82.13 0.30 10.99
C ARG A 765 -82.96 0.61 9.75
N GLU A 766 -82.49 0.21 8.56
CA GLU A 766 -83.25 0.36 7.32
C GLU A 766 -84.55 -0.47 7.34
N ALA A 767 -84.49 -1.72 7.81
CA ALA A 767 -85.66 -2.58 7.94
C ALA A 767 -86.68 -2.05 8.96
N ILE A 768 -86.22 -1.46 10.07
CA ILE A 768 -87.07 -0.75 11.05
C ILE A 768 -87.78 0.43 10.38
N GLY A 769 -87.06 1.25 9.61
CA GLY A 769 -87.66 2.38 8.88
C GLY A 769 -88.74 1.93 7.89
N GLN A 770 -88.49 0.86 7.14
CA GLN A 770 -89.49 0.29 6.21
C GLN A 770 -90.73 -0.22 6.95
N ALA A 771 -90.56 -0.87 8.12
CA ALA A 771 -91.68 -1.31 8.93
C ALA A 771 -92.51 -0.14 9.47
N GLU A 772 -91.84 0.93 9.92
CA GLU A 772 -92.50 2.14 10.41
C GLU A 772 -93.36 2.79 9.31
N ASP A 773 -92.82 2.93 8.10
CA ASP A 773 -93.54 3.49 6.95
C ASP A 773 -94.80 2.67 6.60
N LEU A 774 -94.70 1.33 6.59
CA LEU A 774 -95.82 0.43 6.33
C LEU A 774 -96.91 0.53 7.41
N LEU A 775 -96.52 0.63 8.69
CA LEU A 775 -97.46 0.80 9.80
C LEU A 775 -98.17 2.15 9.74
N ASN A 776 -97.47 3.21 9.36
CA ASN A 776 -98.06 4.53 9.16
C ASN A 776 -99.06 4.55 7.99
N GLU A 777 -98.76 3.84 6.89
CA GLU A 777 -99.72 3.68 5.79
C GLU A 777 -100.95 2.88 6.22
N ALA A 778 -100.77 1.77 6.95
CA ALA A 778 -101.87 0.98 7.49
C ALA A 778 -102.78 1.82 8.39
N GLU A 779 -102.21 2.64 9.26
CA GLU A 779 -102.94 3.56 10.14
C GLU A 779 -103.79 4.56 9.34
N MET A 780 -103.24 5.18 8.30
CA MET A 780 -104.01 6.07 7.41
C MET A 780 -105.20 5.35 6.76
N LYS A 781 -105.00 4.13 6.27
CA LYS A 781 -106.05 3.33 5.62
C LYS A 781 -107.16 2.96 6.60
N LEU A 782 -106.81 2.62 7.84
CA LEU A 782 -107.78 2.33 8.89
C LEU A 782 -108.57 3.59 9.29
N GLU A 783 -107.93 4.75 9.35
CA GLU A 783 -108.60 6.02 9.61
C GLU A 783 -109.56 6.41 8.46
N GLU A 784 -109.18 6.19 7.19
CA GLU A 784 -110.10 6.36 6.06
C GLU A 784 -111.30 5.41 6.15
N ALA A 785 -111.06 4.15 6.52
CA ALA A 785 -112.13 3.18 6.73
C ALA A 785 -113.06 3.60 7.89
N ARG A 786 -112.49 4.12 8.99
CA ARG A 786 -113.22 4.64 10.15
C ARG A 786 -114.16 5.77 9.74
N GLN A 787 -113.64 6.77 9.03
CA GLN A 787 -114.42 7.92 8.55
C GLN A 787 -115.59 7.49 7.65
N ARG A 788 -115.39 6.48 6.78
CA ARG A 788 -116.49 5.93 5.95
C ARG A 788 -117.56 5.22 6.77
N LEU A 789 -117.16 4.56 7.85
CA LEU A 789 -118.07 3.85 8.76
C LEU A 789 -118.76 4.79 9.77
N GLY A 790 -118.51 6.10 9.69
CA GLY A 790 -119.15 7.13 10.51
C GLY A 790 -118.69 7.16 11.96
N GLU A 791 -117.46 6.73 12.21
CA GLU A 791 -116.66 7.04 13.40
C GLU A 791 -115.67 8.16 13.06
#